data_AF-A0A933HLB4-F1
#
_entry.id   AF-A0A933HLB4-F1
#
_cell.length_a   1.000
_cell.length_b   1.000
_cell.length_c   1.000
_cell.angle_alpha   90.00
_cell.angle_beta   90.00
_cell.angle_gamma   90.00
#
_symmetry.space_group_name_H-M   'P 1'
#
loop_
_entity.id
_entity.type
_entity.pdbx_description
1 polymer ?
#
loop_
_entity_poly.entity_id
_entity_poly.type
_entity_poly.pdbx_seq_one_letter_code
_entity_poly.pdbx_strand_id
1 'polypeptide(L)'
;MPALLQTGGDQPNVFGLLVGFLLGLLVAWLFWYFFLRRNAATRLAEWQSKYAAANADLTAAKQSLAQTQNELNAQTRALDAAHKARAELDAQLRARDEQIAADSASAAATIGALEQDKHTLTSHLDAAAKTNADQQARLAKLDADYRAELDAKTKLEGELKLARANLTDEINARAALGSDLNDLRDAHAKLESETARARAELATARSAHETLAQEHTRVQADKQNVLDQVAALTASAAASAATVQALEQDKNALTAQLAKLDADYRAELDARTRLDAESTQLRAQLAKTQADYHAQLDAKAALDVAIAKLRADFDAESNARGSLVKELDGLRGSFTKLESHHARVCAELDAALAEKTALEQDGREWHARFDSLEQEYAREKSDKSRLLDQVAALTANTANAAITLKSLEKEKEELSTQLRTLRAALDASTQAHTELKQQLDKLHADYDAQLERQTARDAEIAKLRAELEAESNTRATLAQERDGLRGASTKRENDNATLRAELDTLLTAHAALEQEHAREKSAKQDLLDQVASLTADADASAALLRGLEQDKAALSTQHGALHAELDASAQTHAQLQAQIATLNADYSAALQARGNADAELQTLRAQLDQAQADYHAQIDAQTALEARIATLHANFDAAADERDSLAQELDDLRSEFAKRESDNASLRVEHGDLNARFAAAQRENDALYTRLDNALSERDRLTEQVATFTADAAAAQQMETDVRAYQARIAELESENAALHARAETSRIVVPPLLHIETEGEIIPPRASAVAQPDAFAVDLAAPTRAPQAHARDPEDETPYETVCPQHLSDVHGIGSVFEQRLYDAGIGAYWQLYKTPFDKLREILNVRGVQRESVDLPAIRRDALRLAKETASKGRTWSGAAPDDFEPLKGMGATFEKRLYDAGICTYAALAASTPAELEAIIGTEMMRKPDFKAWITTAKRLAAKRAQAAAKPARKKK
;
A
#
# COMPACT_ATOMS: atom_id res chain seq x y z
N MET A 1 -113.21 3.43 -52.79
CA MET A 1 -113.37 4.12 -51.49
C MET A 1 -113.04 3.13 -50.38
N PRO A 2 -112.51 3.53 -49.22
CA PRO A 2 -111.62 4.68 -48.88
C PRO A 2 -110.11 4.25 -49.00
N ALA A 3 -109.03 5.04 -48.92
CA ALA A 3 -108.64 6.28 -48.20
C ALA A 3 -108.15 6.05 -46.74
N LEU A 4 -107.17 6.77 -46.15
CA LEU A 4 -106.09 7.70 -46.60
C LEU A 4 -105.16 8.03 -45.37
N LEU A 5 -103.83 8.17 -45.56
CA LEU A 5 -102.87 8.99 -44.74
C LEU A 5 -102.71 8.64 -43.21
N GLN A 6 -101.71 9.09 -42.42
CA GLN A 6 -100.42 9.76 -42.68
C GLN A 6 -99.32 9.40 -41.63
N THR A 7 -98.11 9.92 -41.85
CA THR A 7 -96.81 9.67 -41.20
C THR A 7 -96.58 10.27 -39.79
N GLY A 8 -95.74 9.60 -38.98
CA GLY A 8 -94.99 10.19 -37.85
C GLY A 8 -94.79 9.20 -36.68
N GLY A 9 -93.64 9.11 -36.01
CA GLY A 9 -92.37 9.82 -36.28
C GLY A 9 -91.23 9.60 -35.27
N ASP A 10 -91.20 8.50 -34.52
CA ASP A 10 -90.18 8.25 -33.49
C ASP A 10 -89.02 7.37 -33.98
N GLN A 11 -87.79 7.92 -33.95
CA GLN A 11 -86.57 7.13 -33.83
C GLN A 11 -85.88 7.46 -32.51
N PRO A 12 -85.36 6.47 -31.76
CA PRO A 12 -84.58 6.73 -30.56
C PRO A 12 -83.30 7.51 -30.92
N ASN A 13 -82.99 8.55 -30.15
CA ASN A 13 -81.85 9.44 -30.41
C ASN A 13 -80.49 8.78 -30.13
N VAL A 14 -80.05 7.88 -31.02
CA VAL A 14 -78.71 7.23 -30.99
C VAL A 14 -77.58 8.28 -30.92
N PHE A 15 -77.79 9.44 -31.53
CA PHE A 15 -76.87 10.58 -31.48
C PHE A 15 -76.58 11.06 -30.05
N GLY A 16 -77.57 11.02 -29.14
CA GLY A 16 -77.39 11.41 -27.74
C GLY A 16 -76.49 10.46 -26.96
N LEU A 17 -76.60 9.15 -27.22
CA LEU A 17 -75.74 8.12 -26.62
C LEU A 17 -74.28 8.24 -27.11
N LEU A 18 -74.07 8.46 -28.41
CA LEU A 18 -72.72 8.65 -28.97
C LEU A 18 -72.06 9.93 -28.43
N VAL A 19 -72.78 11.05 -28.36
CA VAL A 19 -72.27 12.29 -27.78
C VAL A 19 -71.94 12.13 -26.29
N GLY A 20 -72.80 11.44 -25.53
CA GLY A 20 -72.55 11.14 -24.11
C GLY A 20 -71.30 10.28 -23.89
N PHE A 21 -71.11 9.24 -24.70
CA PHE A 21 -69.93 8.35 -24.61
C PHE A 21 -68.63 9.09 -24.96
N LEU A 22 -68.64 9.92 -26.00
CA LEU A 22 -67.48 10.74 -26.39
C LEU A 22 -67.13 11.80 -25.33
N LEU A 23 -68.14 12.41 -24.69
CA LEU A 23 -67.92 13.31 -23.53
C LEU A 23 -67.33 12.56 -22.33
N GLY A 24 -67.80 11.34 -22.04
CA GLY A 24 -67.24 10.48 -20.99
C GLY A 24 -65.76 10.16 -21.22
N LEU A 25 -65.40 9.77 -22.46
CA LEU A 25 -64.01 9.53 -22.84
C LEU A 25 -63.15 10.79 -22.77
N LEU A 26 -63.66 11.95 -23.21
CA LEU A 26 -62.94 13.23 -23.12
C LEU A 26 -62.64 13.61 -21.66
N VAL A 27 -63.63 13.46 -20.76
CA VAL A 27 -63.46 13.74 -19.33
C VAL A 27 -62.47 12.76 -18.69
N ALA A 28 -62.56 11.46 -18.99
CA ALA A 28 -61.62 10.46 -18.49
C ALA A 28 -60.18 10.73 -18.97
N TRP A 29 -60.00 11.08 -20.25
CA TRP A 29 -58.71 11.45 -20.83
C TRP A 29 -58.13 12.72 -20.19
N LEU A 30 -58.95 13.76 -19.99
CA LEU A 30 -58.53 14.98 -19.29
C LEU A 30 -58.12 14.71 -17.84
N PHE A 31 -58.82 13.81 -17.14
CA PHE A 31 -58.49 13.43 -15.76
C PHE A 31 -57.15 12.67 -15.70
N TRP A 32 -56.94 11.72 -16.61
CA TRP A 32 -55.67 10.98 -16.74
C TRP A 32 -54.51 11.90 -17.11
N TYR A 33 -54.71 12.82 -18.07
CA TYR A 33 -53.72 13.83 -18.46
C TYR A 33 -53.34 14.76 -17.31
N PHE A 34 -54.31 15.24 -16.52
CA PHE A 34 -54.03 16.06 -15.33
C PHE A 34 -53.31 15.28 -14.23
N PHE A 35 -53.67 14.00 -14.01
CA PHE A 35 -52.97 13.12 -13.07
C PHE A 35 -51.52 12.89 -13.48
N LEU A 36 -51.28 12.57 -14.75
CA LEU A 36 -49.95 12.36 -15.32
C LEU A 36 -49.10 13.64 -15.22
N ARG A 37 -49.68 14.81 -15.57
CA ARG A 37 -49.00 16.12 -15.47
C ARG A 37 -48.68 16.50 -14.03
N ARG A 38 -49.54 16.17 -13.06
CA ARG A 38 -49.30 16.41 -11.62
C ARG A 38 -48.17 15.52 -11.09
N ASN A 39 -48.15 14.23 -11.46
CA ASN A 39 -47.06 13.32 -11.09
C ASN A 39 -45.72 13.65 -11.78
N ALA A 40 -45.75 14.18 -13.00
CA ALA A 40 -44.55 14.69 -13.66
C ALA A 40 -43.96 15.91 -12.92
N ALA A 41 -44.81 16.84 -12.47
CA ALA A 41 -44.38 18.01 -11.72
C ALA A 41 -43.80 17.68 -10.34
N THR A 42 -44.40 16.75 -9.59
CA THR A 42 -43.85 16.31 -8.29
C THR A 42 -42.53 15.56 -8.45
N ARG A 43 -42.43 14.63 -9.41
CA ARG A 43 -41.17 13.95 -9.73
C ARG A 43 -40.07 14.92 -10.16
N LEU A 44 -40.39 15.94 -10.96
CA LEU A 44 -39.40 16.94 -11.37
C LEU A 44 -38.86 17.75 -10.17
N ALA A 45 -39.73 18.14 -9.24
CA ALA A 45 -39.33 18.83 -8.01
C ALA A 45 -38.48 17.91 -7.10
N GLU A 46 -38.81 16.63 -7.00
CA GLU A 46 -38.04 15.63 -6.26
C GLU A 46 -36.63 15.43 -6.86
N TRP A 47 -36.53 15.33 -8.19
CA TRP A 47 -35.26 15.26 -8.91
C TRP A 47 -34.43 16.54 -8.76
N GLN A 48 -35.06 17.73 -8.82
CA GLN A 48 -34.37 19.01 -8.57
C GLN A 48 -33.86 19.11 -7.13
N SER A 49 -34.62 18.63 -6.15
CA SER A 49 -34.19 18.57 -4.74
C SER A 49 -33.00 17.62 -4.55
N LYS A 50 -33.05 16.40 -5.12
CA LYS A 50 -31.94 15.43 -5.09
C LYS A 50 -30.69 15.95 -5.79
N TYR A 51 -30.84 16.63 -6.93
CA TYR A 51 -29.73 17.26 -7.64
C TYR A 51 -29.11 18.42 -6.84
N ALA A 52 -29.93 19.26 -6.20
CA ALA A 52 -29.46 20.34 -5.35
C ALA A 52 -28.69 19.83 -4.12
N ALA A 53 -29.17 18.75 -3.48
CA ALA A 53 -28.46 18.07 -2.38
C ALA A 53 -27.10 17.54 -2.84
N ALA A 54 -27.07 16.70 -3.87
CA ALA A 54 -25.81 16.11 -4.38
C ALA A 54 -24.78 17.17 -4.84
N ASN A 55 -25.23 18.33 -5.32
CA ASN A 55 -24.34 19.43 -5.70
C ASN A 55 -23.85 20.26 -4.47
N ALA A 56 -24.63 20.29 -3.38
CA ALA A 56 -24.17 20.80 -2.09
C ALA A 56 -23.13 19.86 -1.46
N ASP A 57 -23.38 18.54 -1.47
CA ASP A 57 -22.46 17.51 -0.98
C ASP A 57 -21.12 17.55 -1.74
N LEU A 58 -21.17 17.67 -3.08
CA LEU A 58 -19.99 17.87 -3.93
C LEU A 58 -19.23 19.17 -3.62
N THR A 59 -19.91 20.19 -3.11
CA THR A 59 -19.29 21.47 -2.72
C THR A 59 -18.63 21.35 -1.35
N ALA A 60 -19.27 20.70 -0.38
CA ALA A 60 -18.70 20.39 0.93
C ALA A 60 -17.46 19.48 0.80
N ALA A 61 -17.53 18.43 -0.03
CA ALA A 61 -16.40 17.55 -0.33
C ALA A 61 -15.20 18.30 -0.95
N LYS A 62 -15.45 19.29 -1.82
CA LYS A 62 -14.38 20.16 -2.36
C LYS A 62 -13.78 21.08 -1.29
N GLN A 63 -14.57 21.53 -0.32
CA GLN A 63 -14.07 22.32 0.80
C GLN A 63 -13.21 21.47 1.76
N SER A 64 -13.64 20.24 2.10
CA SER A 64 -12.81 19.34 2.93
C SER A 64 -11.52 18.92 2.23
N LEU A 65 -11.53 18.72 0.91
CA LEU A 65 -10.32 18.48 0.12
C LEU A 65 -9.38 19.69 0.15
N ALA A 66 -9.89 20.92 0.01
CA ALA A 66 -9.07 22.13 0.12
C ALA A 66 -8.52 22.34 1.54
N GLN A 67 -9.28 21.98 2.58
CA GLN A 67 -8.88 22.08 3.97
C GLN A 67 -7.76 21.09 4.32
N THR A 68 -7.94 19.81 3.97
CA THR A 68 -6.89 18.77 4.15
C THR A 68 -5.64 19.04 3.31
N GLN A 69 -5.77 19.62 2.11
CA GLN A 69 -4.63 20.12 1.32
C GLN A 69 -3.85 21.22 2.06
N ASN A 70 -4.54 22.11 2.77
CA ASN A 70 -3.90 23.16 3.57
C ASN A 70 -3.24 22.62 4.84
N GLU A 71 -3.83 21.63 5.50
CA GLU A 71 -3.26 20.96 6.67
C GLU A 71 -2.01 20.15 6.28
N LEU A 72 -2.02 19.44 5.16
CA LEU A 72 -0.84 18.76 4.61
C LEU A 72 0.28 19.77 4.29
N ASN A 73 -0.05 20.90 3.67
CA ASN A 73 0.90 21.99 3.42
C ASN A 73 1.45 22.61 4.72
N ALA A 74 0.69 22.63 5.81
CA ALA A 74 1.15 23.08 7.13
C ALA A 74 2.08 22.05 7.79
N GLN A 75 1.76 20.76 7.69
CA GLN A 75 2.60 19.66 8.18
C GLN A 75 3.96 19.64 7.47
N THR A 76 4.03 19.80 6.14
CA THR A 76 5.29 19.90 5.41
C THR A 76 6.16 21.05 5.92
N ARG A 77 5.58 22.23 6.14
CA ARG A 77 6.31 23.40 6.70
C ARG A 77 6.80 23.18 8.13
N ALA A 78 6.03 22.45 8.94
CA ALA A 78 6.45 22.06 10.29
C ALA A 78 7.62 21.06 10.25
N LEU A 79 7.61 20.13 9.30
CA LEU A 79 8.70 19.18 9.06
C LEU A 79 9.98 19.91 8.58
N ASP A 80 9.87 20.83 7.62
CA ASP A 80 10.98 21.68 7.16
C ASP A 80 11.58 22.51 8.31
N ALA A 81 10.73 23.09 9.16
CA ALA A 81 11.15 23.84 10.34
C ALA A 81 11.87 22.95 11.37
N ALA A 82 11.38 21.72 11.59
CA ALA A 82 12.02 20.75 12.48
C ALA A 82 13.38 20.27 11.93
N HIS A 83 13.49 20.04 10.62
CA HIS A 83 14.77 19.73 9.97
C HIS A 83 15.77 20.88 10.09
N LYS A 84 15.33 22.14 9.91
CA LYS A 84 16.19 23.31 10.12
C LYS A 84 16.66 23.40 11.58
N ALA A 85 15.74 23.28 12.54
CA ALA A 85 16.07 23.34 13.97
C ALA A 85 17.07 22.24 14.39
N ARG A 86 16.95 21.02 13.82
CA ARG A 86 17.90 19.93 14.03
C ARG A 86 19.28 20.26 13.46
N ALA A 87 19.36 20.83 12.26
CA ALA A 87 20.63 21.27 11.68
C ALA A 87 21.30 22.42 12.47
N GLU A 88 20.50 23.34 13.04
CA GLU A 88 20.96 24.40 13.94
C GLU A 88 21.47 23.83 15.28
N LEU A 89 20.84 22.76 15.81
CA LEU A 89 21.33 22.03 16.99
C LEU A 89 22.63 21.26 16.71
N ASP A 90 22.72 20.53 15.59
CA ASP A 90 23.94 19.82 15.18
C ASP A 90 25.12 20.77 14.96
N ALA A 91 24.87 22.02 14.54
CA ALA A 91 25.89 23.06 14.46
C ALA A 91 26.33 23.56 15.84
N GLN A 92 25.40 23.76 16.78
CA GLN A 92 25.73 24.13 18.17
C GLN A 92 26.52 23.05 18.90
N LEU A 93 26.20 21.76 18.67
CA LEU A 93 26.94 20.64 19.24
C LEU A 93 28.40 20.63 18.76
N ARG A 94 28.66 20.72 17.45
CA ARG A 94 30.03 20.81 16.92
C ARG A 94 30.81 22.00 17.48
N ALA A 95 30.19 23.18 17.57
CA ALA A 95 30.83 24.35 18.16
C ALA A 95 31.17 24.13 19.66
N ARG A 96 30.36 23.36 20.39
CA ARG A 96 30.64 23.00 21.78
C ARG A 96 31.72 21.93 21.91
N ASP A 97 31.81 20.99 20.97
CA ASP A 97 32.91 20.01 20.92
C ASP A 97 34.25 20.68 20.60
N GLU A 98 34.28 21.66 19.69
CA GLU A 98 35.45 22.49 19.40
C GLU A 98 35.86 23.35 20.61
N GLN A 99 34.89 23.92 21.34
CA GLN A 99 35.12 24.63 22.60
C GLN A 99 35.75 23.71 23.67
N ILE A 100 35.17 22.52 23.88
CA ILE A 100 35.69 21.51 24.84
C ILE A 100 37.11 21.06 24.45
N ALA A 101 37.39 20.89 23.15
CA ALA A 101 38.73 20.58 22.67
C ALA A 101 39.73 21.70 23.01
N ALA A 102 39.38 22.96 22.76
CA ALA A 102 40.22 24.12 23.08
C ALA A 102 40.45 24.26 24.60
N ASP A 103 39.40 24.13 25.41
CA ASP A 103 39.48 24.21 26.87
C ASP A 103 40.34 23.05 27.44
N SER A 104 40.24 21.85 26.87
CA SER A 104 41.08 20.70 27.27
C SER A 104 42.57 20.90 26.92
N ALA A 105 42.87 21.55 25.79
CA ALA A 105 44.23 21.90 25.41
C ALA A 105 44.82 23.00 26.33
N SER A 106 44.00 23.97 26.73
CA SER A 106 44.35 25.00 27.72
C SER A 106 44.65 24.38 29.10
N ALA A 107 43.81 23.44 29.55
CA ALA A 107 44.04 22.69 30.78
C ALA A 107 45.33 21.86 30.72
N ALA A 108 45.60 21.16 29.62
CA ALA A 108 46.83 20.39 29.43
C ALA A 108 48.10 21.27 29.45
N ALA A 109 48.06 22.45 28.82
CA ALA A 109 49.16 23.42 28.89
C ALA A 109 49.38 23.96 30.31
N THR A 110 48.29 24.19 31.06
CA THR A 110 48.34 24.65 32.46
C THR A 110 48.92 23.58 33.39
N ILE A 111 48.58 22.30 33.18
CA ILE A 111 49.17 21.17 33.92
C ILE A 111 50.67 21.08 33.66
N GLY A 112 51.11 21.17 32.38
CA GLY A 112 52.54 21.14 32.04
C GLY A 112 53.35 22.28 32.68
N ALA A 113 52.76 23.48 32.79
CA ALA A 113 53.38 24.59 33.53
C ALA A 113 53.52 24.28 35.03
N LEU A 114 52.46 23.76 35.66
CA LEU A 114 52.50 23.38 37.09
C LEU A 114 53.49 22.24 37.38
N GLU A 115 53.71 21.31 36.45
CA GLU A 115 54.73 20.27 36.56
C GLU A 115 56.16 20.84 36.45
N GLN A 116 56.36 21.84 35.60
CA GLN A 116 57.63 22.58 35.49
C GLN A 116 57.92 23.43 36.74
N ASP A 117 56.90 24.12 37.28
CA ASP A 117 57.00 24.88 38.53
C ASP A 117 57.30 23.94 39.71
N LYS A 118 56.66 22.77 39.78
CA LYS A 118 56.95 21.72 40.77
C LYS A 118 58.40 21.24 40.69
N HIS A 119 58.95 21.04 39.49
CA HIS A 119 60.37 20.70 39.32
C HIS A 119 61.29 21.82 39.81
N THR A 120 60.95 23.08 39.50
CA THR A 120 61.71 24.27 39.93
C THR A 120 61.70 24.42 41.46
N LEU A 121 60.53 24.30 42.09
CA LEU A 121 60.35 24.30 43.55
C LEU A 121 61.12 23.16 44.23
N THR A 122 61.15 21.96 43.64
CA THR A 122 61.93 20.83 44.18
C THR A 122 63.43 21.15 44.14
N SER A 123 63.93 21.69 43.02
CA SER A 123 65.33 22.13 42.91
C SER A 123 65.69 23.26 43.88
N HIS A 124 64.74 24.17 44.17
CA HIS A 124 64.94 25.23 45.16
C HIS A 124 64.94 24.66 46.59
N LEU A 125 64.12 23.65 46.88
CA LEU A 125 64.10 22.96 48.17
C LEU A 125 65.42 22.22 48.45
N ASP A 126 65.96 21.50 47.45
CA ASP A 126 67.26 20.82 47.55
C ASP A 126 68.41 21.83 47.76
N ALA A 127 68.38 22.96 47.06
CA ALA A 127 69.35 24.05 47.24
C ALA A 127 69.25 24.70 48.64
N ALA A 128 68.04 24.88 49.16
CA ALA A 128 67.81 25.40 50.51
C ALA A 128 68.25 24.40 51.59
N ALA A 129 67.94 23.10 51.43
CA ALA A 129 68.37 22.04 52.33
C ALA A 129 69.91 21.93 52.40
N LYS A 130 70.59 22.00 51.25
CA LYS A 130 72.05 22.07 51.18
C LYS A 130 72.61 23.33 51.86
N THR A 131 72.00 24.49 51.64
CA THR A 131 72.41 25.75 52.27
C THR A 131 72.26 25.70 53.80
N ASN A 132 71.19 25.07 54.31
CA ASN A 132 70.99 24.84 55.74
C ASN A 132 72.06 23.90 56.32
N ALA A 133 72.40 22.80 55.62
CA ALA A 133 73.49 21.91 56.02
C ALA A 133 74.86 22.64 56.06
N ASP A 134 75.16 23.47 55.07
CA ASP A 134 76.38 24.32 55.04
C ASP A 134 76.38 25.35 56.18
N GLN A 135 75.22 25.89 56.58
CA GLN A 135 75.08 26.78 57.74
C GLN A 135 75.27 26.05 59.07
N GLN A 136 74.68 24.86 59.24
CA GLN A 136 74.86 24.02 60.43
C GLN A 136 76.32 23.60 60.61
N ALA A 137 77.02 23.26 59.52
CA ALA A 137 78.46 22.98 59.54
C ALA A 137 79.31 24.20 59.97
N ARG A 138 78.90 25.43 59.57
CA ARG A 138 79.56 26.67 60.02
C ARG A 138 79.30 26.96 61.49
N LEU A 139 78.09 26.74 61.99
CA LEU A 139 77.75 26.90 63.41
C LEU A 139 78.53 25.90 64.28
N ALA A 140 78.58 24.63 63.88
CA ALA A 140 79.35 23.61 64.58
C ALA A 140 80.88 23.92 64.61
N LYS A 141 81.41 24.58 63.58
CA LYS A 141 82.78 25.11 63.59
C LYS A 141 82.94 26.29 64.54
N LEU A 142 82.00 27.24 64.52
CA LEU A 142 82.04 28.43 65.38
C LEU A 142 82.00 28.06 66.87
N ASP A 143 81.19 27.07 67.24
CA ASP A 143 81.16 26.49 68.60
C ASP A 143 82.48 25.83 69.01
N ALA A 144 83.22 25.24 68.06
CA ALA A 144 84.53 24.65 68.31
C ALA A 144 85.62 25.74 68.46
N ASP A 145 85.62 26.73 67.59
CA ASP A 145 86.55 27.87 67.64
C ASP A 145 86.32 28.68 68.95
N TYR A 146 85.08 28.93 69.36
CA TYR A 146 84.72 29.65 70.59
C TYR A 146 85.12 28.91 71.87
N ARG A 147 85.04 27.57 71.89
CA ARG A 147 85.58 26.75 73.00
C ARG A 147 87.11 26.86 73.09
N ALA A 148 87.81 26.88 71.96
CA ALA A 148 89.26 27.06 71.94
C ALA A 148 89.71 28.43 72.48
N GLU A 149 88.96 29.51 72.19
CA GLU A 149 89.21 30.82 72.80
C GLU A 149 88.95 30.84 74.32
N LEU A 150 87.95 30.09 74.80
CA LEU A 150 87.65 29.98 76.24
C LEU A 150 88.77 29.26 77.01
N ASP A 151 89.33 28.19 76.44
CA ASP A 151 90.50 27.48 76.98
C ASP A 151 91.78 28.34 76.92
N ALA A 152 91.95 29.15 75.87
CA ALA A 152 93.06 30.11 75.77
C ALA A 152 92.96 31.22 76.84
N LYS A 153 91.74 31.73 77.08
CA LYS A 153 91.49 32.76 78.10
C LYS A 153 91.76 32.27 79.52
N THR A 154 91.27 31.09 79.89
CA THR A 154 91.49 30.53 81.23
C THR A 154 92.97 30.25 81.51
N LYS A 155 93.76 29.93 80.49
CA LYS A 155 95.23 29.83 80.60
C LYS A 155 95.88 31.19 80.90
N LEU A 156 95.52 32.25 80.17
CA LEU A 156 96.06 33.60 80.37
C LEU A 156 95.71 34.18 81.75
N GLU A 157 94.52 33.88 82.28
CA GLU A 157 94.13 34.28 83.64
C GLU A 157 94.97 33.58 84.73
N GLY A 158 95.54 32.40 84.45
CA GLY A 158 96.54 31.75 85.29
C GLY A 158 97.90 32.44 85.26
N GLU A 159 98.41 32.79 84.08
CA GLU A 159 99.72 33.42 83.89
C GLU A 159 99.76 34.84 84.50
N LEU A 160 98.67 35.61 84.36
CA LEU A 160 98.54 36.96 84.95
C LEU A 160 98.51 36.94 86.48
N LYS A 161 98.07 35.83 87.08
CA LYS A 161 98.09 35.61 88.54
C LYS A 161 99.50 35.34 89.07
N LEU A 162 100.39 34.77 88.25
CA LEU A 162 101.80 34.55 88.58
C LEU A 162 102.61 35.86 88.50
N ALA A 163 102.40 36.66 87.45
CA ALA A 163 103.08 37.93 87.25
C ALA A 163 102.86 38.95 88.38
N ARG A 164 101.69 38.90 89.05
CA ARG A 164 101.37 39.76 90.20
C ARG A 164 102.08 39.39 91.50
N ALA A 165 102.68 38.21 91.63
CA ALA A 165 103.48 37.86 92.81
C ALA A 165 104.82 38.60 92.81
N ASN A 166 105.55 38.54 91.69
CA ASN A 166 106.94 38.98 91.58
C ASN A 166 107.15 40.50 91.72
N LEU A 167 106.11 41.32 91.56
CA LEU A 167 106.21 42.79 91.68
C LEU A 167 106.24 43.28 93.14
N THR A 168 106.04 42.38 94.12
CA THR A 168 106.02 42.74 95.56
C THR A 168 107.42 42.83 96.17
N ASP A 169 108.40 42.12 95.61
CA ASP A 169 109.73 41.98 96.22
C ASP A 169 110.72 43.10 95.85
N GLU A 170 110.58 43.75 94.68
CA GLU A 170 111.52 44.79 94.22
C GLU A 170 111.41 46.13 94.97
N ILE A 171 110.32 46.37 95.71
CA ILE A 171 110.06 47.67 96.37
C ILE A 171 110.89 47.85 97.66
N ASN A 172 111.36 46.77 98.28
CA ASN A 172 111.93 46.79 99.64
C ASN A 172 113.46 47.04 99.70
N ALA A 173 114.11 47.46 98.60
CA ALA A 173 115.57 47.37 98.44
C ALA A 173 116.34 48.69 98.25
N ARG A 174 115.76 49.88 98.51
CA ARG A 174 116.45 51.18 98.33
C ARG A 174 116.26 52.20 99.47
N ALA A 175 116.85 51.93 100.63
CA ALA A 175 117.02 52.94 101.69
C ALA A 175 118.29 52.69 102.54
N ALA A 176 119.37 53.44 102.28
CA ALA A 176 120.40 53.89 103.25
C ALA A 176 121.68 54.38 102.54
N LEU A 177 121.94 55.69 102.60
CA LEU A 177 123.22 56.44 102.51
C LEU A 177 122.93 57.83 101.92
N GLY A 178 123.50 58.92 102.45
CA GLY A 178 124.38 59.05 103.60
C GLY A 178 124.74 60.52 103.77
N SER A 179 124.54 61.06 104.98
CA SER A 179 124.74 62.48 105.32
C SER A 179 126.22 62.91 105.24
N ASP A 180 126.46 64.21 105.43
CA ASP A 180 127.74 64.82 105.82
C ASP A 180 128.75 65.11 104.69
N LEU A 181 128.33 65.95 103.73
CA LEU A 181 129.23 66.97 103.15
C LEU A 181 128.45 68.24 102.79
N ASN A 182 127.71 68.71 103.79
CA ASN A 182 126.87 69.90 103.75
C ASN A 182 127.71 71.19 103.81
N ASP A 183 127.14 72.30 103.33
CA ASP A 183 127.55 73.69 103.56
C ASP A 183 128.87 74.19 102.92
N LEU A 184 128.75 75.29 102.15
CA LEU A 184 129.84 76.13 101.60
C LEU A 184 130.68 75.57 100.43
N ARG A 185 130.11 74.68 99.62
CA ARG A 185 130.35 74.74 98.15
C ARG A 185 129.17 75.34 97.37
N ASP A 186 128.11 75.68 98.08
CA ASP A 186 127.20 76.76 97.74
C ASP A 186 128.01 78.04 97.43
N ALA A 187 127.67 78.87 96.44
CA ALA A 187 126.45 78.87 95.63
C ALA A 187 126.71 78.61 94.12
N HIS A 188 127.95 78.31 93.70
CA HIS A 188 128.35 78.38 92.29
C HIS A 188 127.75 77.28 91.39
N ALA A 189 127.48 76.08 91.94
CA ALA A 189 126.94 74.95 91.16
C ALA A 189 125.44 75.12 90.78
N LYS A 190 124.74 76.09 91.38
CA LYS A 190 123.29 76.23 91.24
C LYS A 190 122.85 76.52 89.80
N LEU A 191 123.60 77.38 89.09
CA LEU A 191 123.33 77.79 87.71
C LEU A 191 123.49 76.68 86.66
N GLU A 192 124.35 75.68 86.90
CA GLU A 192 124.55 74.56 85.97
C GLU A 192 123.46 73.48 86.12
N SER A 193 122.90 73.33 87.32
CA SER A 193 121.81 72.36 87.56
C SER A 193 120.52 72.70 86.81
N GLU A 194 120.20 73.98 86.68
CA GLU A 194 119.01 74.47 85.98
C GLU A 194 119.10 74.22 84.46
N THR A 195 120.30 74.29 83.88
CA THR A 195 120.54 73.95 82.46
C THR A 195 120.52 72.44 82.18
N ALA A 196 120.83 71.60 83.17
CA ALA A 196 120.65 70.16 83.07
C ALA A 196 119.17 69.76 83.17
N ARG A 197 118.43 70.37 84.11
CA ARG A 197 117.00 70.12 84.33
C ARG A 197 116.15 70.37 83.08
N ALA A 198 116.34 71.52 82.43
CA ALA A 198 115.61 71.87 81.20
C ALA A 198 115.83 70.86 80.05
N ARG A 199 116.99 70.19 79.99
CA ARG A 199 117.26 69.13 78.99
C ARG A 199 116.57 67.81 79.32
N ALA A 200 116.43 67.47 80.59
CA ALA A 200 115.67 66.29 81.02
C ALA A 200 114.17 66.47 80.75
N GLU A 201 113.61 67.63 81.10
CA GLU A 201 112.20 67.95 80.86
C GLU A 201 111.86 67.96 79.35
N LEU A 202 112.79 68.42 78.49
CA LEU A 202 112.66 68.33 77.02
C LEU A 202 112.70 66.88 76.49
N ALA A 203 113.45 65.98 77.14
CA ALA A 203 113.51 64.57 76.74
C ALA A 203 112.18 63.85 77.06
N THR A 204 111.62 64.07 78.25
CA THR A 204 110.32 63.53 78.66
C THR A 204 109.19 64.04 77.76
N ALA A 205 109.22 65.33 77.38
CA ALA A 205 108.27 65.92 76.44
C ALA A 205 108.33 65.27 75.05
N ARG A 206 109.53 64.87 74.58
CA ARG A 206 109.69 64.14 73.30
C ARG A 206 109.12 62.73 73.37
N SER A 207 109.40 61.96 74.42
CA SER A 207 108.81 60.62 74.57
C SER A 207 107.28 60.66 74.67
N ALA A 208 106.71 61.68 75.33
CA ALA A 208 105.27 61.88 75.36
C ALA A 208 104.69 62.17 73.96
N HIS A 209 105.38 63.00 73.16
CA HIS A 209 104.98 63.30 71.79
C HIS A 209 105.11 62.10 70.83
N GLU A 210 106.08 61.21 71.06
CA GLU A 210 106.23 59.95 70.33
C GLU A 210 105.03 59.03 70.58
N THR A 211 104.63 58.84 71.84
CA THR A 211 103.43 58.07 72.22
C THR A 211 102.16 58.68 71.62
N LEU A 212 102.00 60.00 71.68
CA LEU A 212 100.82 60.69 71.14
C LEU A 212 100.72 60.58 69.60
N ALA A 213 101.85 60.48 68.90
CA ALA A 213 101.88 60.18 67.46
C ALA A 213 101.48 58.73 67.15
N GLN A 214 101.89 57.77 67.99
CA GLN A 214 101.46 56.37 67.87
C GLN A 214 99.97 56.20 68.17
N GLU A 215 99.44 56.87 69.21
CA GLU A 215 98.00 56.89 69.51
C GLU A 215 97.18 57.54 68.38
N HIS A 216 97.61 58.69 67.85
CA HIS A 216 96.94 59.30 66.70
C HIS A 216 96.93 58.36 65.48
N THR A 217 98.03 57.64 65.23
CA THR A 217 98.13 56.68 64.11
C THR A 217 97.16 55.52 64.31
N ARG A 218 97.05 54.99 65.54
CA ARG A 218 96.05 53.98 65.91
C ARG A 218 94.62 54.48 65.73
N VAL A 219 94.30 55.68 66.20
CA VAL A 219 92.96 56.28 66.06
C VAL A 219 92.56 56.47 64.59
N GLN A 220 93.48 56.78 63.68
CA GLN A 220 93.17 56.82 62.25
C GLN A 220 92.92 55.42 61.65
N ALA A 221 93.63 54.38 62.12
CA ALA A 221 93.38 53.01 61.70
C ALA A 221 92.04 52.46 62.23
N ASP A 222 91.73 52.70 63.52
CA ASP A 222 90.46 52.34 64.14
C ASP A 222 89.29 53.08 63.45
N LYS A 223 89.47 54.36 63.10
CA LYS A 223 88.51 55.12 62.30
C LYS A 223 88.28 54.51 60.90
N GLN A 224 89.32 54.05 60.22
CA GLN A 224 89.17 53.42 58.90
C GLN A 224 88.39 52.09 59.01
N ASN A 225 88.72 51.24 60.00
CA ASN A 225 87.95 50.03 60.29
C ASN A 225 86.45 50.32 60.51
N VAL A 226 86.12 51.38 61.26
CA VAL A 226 84.71 51.78 61.48
C VAL A 226 84.04 52.25 60.18
N LEU A 227 84.74 52.98 59.31
CA LEU A 227 84.19 53.39 58.00
C LEU A 227 83.94 52.18 57.09
N ASP A 228 84.85 51.21 57.08
CA ASP A 228 84.73 49.99 56.28
C ASP A 228 83.59 49.07 56.81
N GLN A 229 83.42 49.00 58.13
CA GLN A 229 82.27 48.33 58.77
C GLN A 229 80.93 49.02 58.44
N VAL A 230 80.88 50.36 58.47
CA VAL A 230 79.67 51.12 58.07
C VAL A 230 79.35 50.90 56.60
N ALA A 231 80.36 50.84 55.71
CA ALA A 231 80.15 50.51 54.31
C ALA A 231 79.60 49.08 54.12
N ALA A 232 80.15 48.09 54.83
CA ALA A 232 79.67 46.71 54.78
C ALA A 232 78.22 46.56 55.30
N LEU A 233 77.89 47.23 56.41
CA LEU A 233 76.52 47.25 56.95
C LEU A 233 75.55 47.97 56.00
N THR A 234 75.98 49.05 55.34
CA THR A 234 75.17 49.77 54.34
C THR A 234 74.90 48.88 53.12
N ALA A 235 75.89 48.13 52.64
CA ALA A 235 75.70 47.16 51.57
C ALA A 235 74.75 46.02 51.98
N SER A 236 74.87 45.51 53.21
CA SER A 236 73.97 44.49 53.75
C SER A 236 72.52 45.00 53.90
N ALA A 237 72.34 46.27 54.25
CA ALA A 237 71.02 46.90 54.35
C ALA A 237 70.39 47.15 52.97
N ALA A 238 71.18 47.49 51.96
CA ALA A 238 70.72 47.58 50.57
C ALA A 238 70.29 46.20 50.02
N ALA A 239 71.05 45.14 50.34
CA ALA A 239 70.72 43.78 49.95
C ALA A 239 69.42 43.28 50.63
N SER A 240 69.25 43.54 51.93
CA SER A 240 68.02 43.13 52.64
C SER A 240 66.79 43.92 52.15
N ALA A 241 66.93 45.22 51.87
CA ALA A 241 65.88 46.02 51.26
C ALA A 241 65.45 45.47 49.88
N ALA A 242 66.40 45.04 49.04
CA ALA A 242 66.10 44.41 47.76
C ALA A 242 65.33 43.08 47.93
N THR A 243 65.71 42.24 48.92
CA THR A 243 64.95 41.01 49.20
C THR A 243 63.54 41.27 49.75
N VAL A 244 63.34 42.32 50.55
CA VAL A 244 62.00 42.73 51.00
C VAL A 244 61.16 43.19 49.81
N GLN A 245 61.74 43.96 48.89
CA GLN A 245 61.03 44.39 47.67
C GLN A 245 60.65 43.23 46.75
N ALA A 246 61.48 42.19 46.65
CA ALA A 246 61.15 40.96 45.93
C ALA A 246 60.01 40.19 46.62
N LEU A 247 60.10 39.97 47.94
CA LEU A 247 59.04 39.28 48.70
C LEU A 247 57.69 40.01 48.66
N GLU A 248 57.69 41.34 48.60
CA GLU A 248 56.48 42.14 48.41
C GLU A 248 55.88 41.94 46.99
N GLN A 249 56.72 41.74 45.96
CA GLN A 249 56.26 41.38 44.62
C GLN A 249 55.69 39.96 44.56
N ASP A 250 56.39 38.98 45.15
CA ASP A 250 55.95 37.58 45.23
C ASP A 250 54.61 37.45 45.98
N LYS A 251 54.47 38.16 47.11
CA LYS A 251 53.22 38.29 47.88
C LYS A 251 52.08 38.85 47.03
N ASN A 252 52.32 39.87 46.23
CA ASN A 252 51.32 40.44 45.34
C ASN A 252 50.94 39.47 44.20
N ALA A 253 51.91 38.73 43.65
CA ALA A 253 51.65 37.69 42.66
C ALA A 253 50.82 36.52 43.23
N LEU A 254 51.17 36.03 44.43
CA LEU A 254 50.41 35.01 45.16
C LEU A 254 48.99 35.48 45.50
N THR A 255 48.82 36.76 45.87
CA THR A 255 47.50 37.35 46.13
C THR A 255 46.64 37.37 44.86
N ALA A 256 47.23 37.68 43.70
CA ALA A 256 46.53 37.63 42.42
C ALA A 256 46.21 36.18 41.98
N GLN A 257 47.09 35.22 42.26
CA GLN A 257 46.84 33.79 42.02
C GLN A 257 45.70 33.25 42.89
N LEU A 258 45.65 33.62 44.19
CA LEU A 258 44.54 33.29 45.08
C LEU A 258 43.22 33.89 44.61
N ALA A 259 43.21 35.18 44.22
CA ALA A 259 42.01 35.83 43.70
C ALA A 259 41.50 35.18 42.39
N LYS A 260 42.40 34.65 41.55
CA LYS A 260 42.03 33.84 40.38
C LYS A 260 41.46 32.48 40.79
N LEU A 261 42.12 31.77 41.71
CA LEU A 261 41.67 30.46 42.18
C LEU A 261 40.27 30.51 42.83
N ASP A 262 39.99 31.57 43.58
CA ASP A 262 38.66 31.87 44.14
C ASP A 262 37.59 32.13 43.05
N ALA A 263 37.97 32.71 41.91
CA ALA A 263 37.08 32.93 40.79
C ALA A 263 36.83 31.63 40.01
N ASP A 264 37.90 30.87 39.74
CA ASP A 264 37.84 29.56 39.08
C ASP A 264 37.00 28.57 39.92
N TYR A 265 37.18 28.53 41.24
CA TYR A 265 36.39 27.69 42.16
C TYR A 265 34.91 28.07 42.22
N ARG A 266 34.58 29.37 42.15
CA ARG A 266 33.17 29.82 42.03
C ARG A 266 32.55 29.41 40.70
N ALA A 267 33.29 29.50 39.60
CA ALA A 267 32.82 29.04 38.29
C ALA A 267 32.56 27.52 38.27
N GLU A 268 33.42 26.72 38.92
CA GLU A 268 33.23 25.27 39.09
C GLU A 268 31.98 24.96 39.93
N LEU A 269 31.70 25.76 40.98
CA LEU A 269 30.51 25.62 41.82
C LEU A 269 29.21 25.97 41.07
N ASP A 270 29.23 27.03 40.25
CA ASP A 270 28.12 27.42 39.38
C ASP A 270 27.88 26.39 38.25
N ALA A 271 28.95 25.80 37.70
CA ALA A 271 28.83 24.70 36.74
C ALA A 271 28.21 23.45 37.39
N ARG A 272 28.61 23.14 38.63
CA ARG A 272 28.10 21.98 39.38
C ARG A 272 26.63 22.11 39.77
N THR A 273 26.21 23.30 40.22
CA THR A 273 24.79 23.56 40.53
C THR A 273 23.90 23.52 39.28
N ARG A 274 24.40 23.94 38.11
CA ARG A 274 23.73 23.73 36.82
C ARG A 274 23.60 22.24 36.48
N LEU A 275 24.66 21.45 36.64
CA LEU A 275 24.62 19.99 36.42
C LEU A 275 23.64 19.27 37.35
N ASP A 276 23.51 19.68 38.62
CA ASP A 276 22.51 19.12 39.53
C ASP A 276 21.07 19.52 39.15
N ALA A 277 20.87 20.72 38.58
CA ALA A 277 19.57 21.12 38.02
C ALA A 277 19.21 20.31 36.76
N GLU A 278 20.15 20.15 35.82
CA GLU A 278 19.98 19.30 34.62
C GLU A 278 19.72 17.84 35.01
N SER A 279 20.46 17.29 35.97
CA SER A 279 20.27 15.94 36.53
C SER A 279 18.88 15.77 37.16
N THR A 280 18.36 16.81 37.82
CA THR A 280 17.00 16.82 38.38
C THR A 280 15.93 16.89 37.28
N GLN A 281 16.13 17.70 36.25
CA GLN A 281 15.25 17.76 35.08
C GLN A 281 15.20 16.42 34.32
N LEU A 282 16.35 15.77 34.10
CA LEU A 282 16.44 14.46 33.44
C LEU A 282 15.74 13.36 34.25
N ARG A 283 15.83 13.39 35.59
CA ARG A 283 15.08 12.48 36.48
C ARG A 283 13.56 12.71 36.37
N ALA A 284 13.12 13.96 36.31
CA ALA A 284 11.70 14.29 36.13
C ALA A 284 11.17 13.84 34.75
N GLN A 285 11.97 14.02 33.68
CA GLN A 285 11.65 13.50 32.35
C GLN A 285 11.57 11.97 32.34
N LEU A 286 12.54 11.26 32.94
CA LEU A 286 12.54 9.80 33.05
C LEU A 286 11.30 9.29 33.80
N ALA A 287 10.93 9.92 34.92
CA ALA A 287 9.75 9.56 35.69
C ALA A 287 8.45 9.79 34.88
N LYS A 288 8.38 10.86 34.08
CA LYS A 288 7.26 11.06 33.14
C LYS A 288 7.21 9.95 32.09
N THR A 289 8.31 9.64 31.41
CA THR A 289 8.36 8.58 30.39
C THR A 289 8.00 7.21 30.96
N GLN A 290 8.34 6.93 32.22
CA GLN A 290 7.91 5.72 32.93
C GLN A 290 6.39 5.71 33.17
N ALA A 291 5.80 6.83 33.60
CA ALA A 291 4.34 6.94 33.75
C ALA A 291 3.60 6.82 32.40
N ASP A 292 4.10 7.47 31.35
CA ASP A 292 3.56 7.38 29.99
C ASP A 292 3.62 5.92 29.46
N TYR A 293 4.73 5.20 29.73
CA TYR A 293 4.88 3.77 29.39
C TYR A 293 3.90 2.87 30.16
N HIS A 294 3.70 3.10 31.45
CA HIS A 294 2.70 2.36 32.22
C HIS A 294 1.27 2.61 31.71
N ALA A 295 0.92 3.86 31.38
CA ALA A 295 -0.38 4.19 30.80
C ALA A 295 -0.62 3.51 29.43
N GLN A 296 0.43 3.38 28.60
CA GLN A 296 0.35 2.60 27.36
C GLN A 296 0.13 1.09 27.61
N LEU A 297 0.72 0.56 28.69
CA LEU A 297 0.60 -0.84 29.07
C LEU A 297 -0.83 -1.16 29.60
N ASP A 298 -1.41 -0.25 30.38
CA ASP A 298 -2.80 -0.33 30.83
C ASP A 298 -3.79 -0.15 29.66
N ALA A 299 -3.52 0.78 28.74
CA ALA A 299 -4.31 0.94 27.51
C ALA A 299 -4.26 -0.31 26.62
N LYS A 300 -3.10 -0.97 26.53
CA LYS A 300 -2.98 -2.27 25.85
C LYS A 300 -3.82 -3.35 26.56
N ALA A 301 -3.79 -3.42 27.89
CA ALA A 301 -4.61 -4.38 28.64
C ALA A 301 -6.11 -4.15 28.41
N ALA A 302 -6.56 -2.89 28.34
CA ALA A 302 -7.93 -2.54 27.99
C ALA A 302 -8.31 -2.97 26.55
N LEU A 303 -7.38 -2.81 25.58
CA LEU A 303 -7.55 -3.32 24.21
C LEU A 303 -7.60 -4.85 24.15
N ASP A 304 -6.75 -5.56 24.89
CA ASP A 304 -6.79 -7.03 24.96
C ASP A 304 -8.15 -7.53 25.52
N VAL A 305 -8.71 -6.83 26.51
CA VAL A 305 -10.07 -7.09 27.04
C VAL A 305 -11.16 -6.78 26.00
N ALA A 306 -11.06 -5.68 25.27
CA ALA A 306 -12.01 -5.34 24.20
C ALA A 306 -11.98 -6.37 23.06
N ILE A 307 -10.80 -6.86 22.67
CA ILE A 307 -10.61 -7.93 21.69
C ILE A 307 -11.21 -9.25 22.19
N ALA A 308 -11.04 -9.58 23.48
CA ALA A 308 -11.66 -10.76 24.09
C ALA A 308 -13.20 -10.67 24.06
N LYS A 309 -13.77 -9.48 24.33
CA LYS A 309 -15.22 -9.26 24.21
C LYS A 309 -15.70 -9.40 22.77
N LEU A 310 -15.05 -8.76 21.81
CA LEU A 310 -15.42 -8.84 20.38
C LEU A 310 -15.38 -10.28 19.84
N ARG A 311 -14.47 -11.12 20.34
CA ARG A 311 -14.47 -12.56 20.03
C ARG A 311 -15.67 -13.28 20.60
N ALA A 312 -16.03 -13.04 21.87
CA ALA A 312 -17.22 -13.64 22.48
C ALA A 312 -18.52 -13.18 21.80
N ASP A 313 -18.62 -11.91 21.42
CA ASP A 313 -19.74 -11.35 20.66
C ASP A 313 -19.81 -12.00 19.24
N PHE A 314 -18.67 -12.18 18.56
CA PHE A 314 -18.59 -12.88 17.27
C PHE A 314 -18.94 -14.38 17.36
N ASP A 315 -18.49 -15.07 18.41
CA ASP A 315 -18.85 -16.47 18.65
C ASP A 315 -20.36 -16.61 18.94
N ALA A 316 -20.99 -15.65 19.62
CA ALA A 316 -22.44 -15.61 19.80
C ALA A 316 -23.18 -15.38 18.48
N GLU A 317 -22.75 -14.42 17.66
CA GLU A 317 -23.26 -14.13 16.31
C GLU A 317 -23.14 -15.36 15.39
N SER A 318 -22.00 -16.06 15.43
CA SER A 318 -21.74 -17.30 14.70
C SER A 318 -22.68 -18.44 15.11
N ASN A 319 -22.91 -18.61 16.42
CA ASN A 319 -23.88 -19.58 16.94
C ASN A 319 -25.33 -19.21 16.58
N ALA A 320 -25.68 -17.92 16.56
CA ALA A 320 -27.00 -17.44 16.13
C ALA A 320 -27.24 -17.75 14.64
N ARG A 321 -26.26 -17.49 13.76
CA ARG A 321 -26.31 -17.92 12.35
C ARG A 321 -26.43 -19.44 12.22
N GLY A 322 -25.71 -20.20 13.05
CA GLY A 322 -25.83 -21.66 13.14
C GLY A 322 -27.20 -22.17 13.62
N SER A 323 -28.01 -21.33 14.26
CA SER A 323 -29.42 -21.61 14.57
C SER A 323 -30.32 -21.27 13.37
N LEU A 324 -30.15 -20.08 12.78
CA LEU A 324 -30.93 -19.63 11.62
C LEU A 324 -30.76 -20.56 10.41
N VAL A 325 -29.56 -21.12 10.18
CA VAL A 325 -29.34 -22.14 9.13
C VAL A 325 -30.18 -23.40 9.39
N LYS A 326 -30.32 -23.85 10.64
CA LYS A 326 -31.16 -25.01 10.99
C LYS A 326 -32.65 -24.71 10.82
N GLU A 327 -33.08 -23.46 11.08
CA GLU A 327 -34.45 -23.03 10.81
C GLU A 327 -34.73 -22.94 9.31
N LEU A 328 -33.77 -22.46 8.51
CA LEU A 328 -33.84 -22.45 7.05
C LEU A 328 -33.86 -23.87 6.45
N ASP A 329 -33.05 -24.80 6.94
CA ASP A 329 -33.13 -26.21 6.55
C ASP A 329 -34.46 -26.85 6.98
N GLY A 330 -35.00 -26.47 8.15
CA GLY A 330 -36.33 -26.87 8.61
C GLY A 330 -37.46 -26.35 7.72
N LEU A 331 -37.38 -25.09 7.29
CA LEU A 331 -38.28 -24.45 6.32
C LEU A 331 -38.16 -25.07 4.93
N ARG A 332 -36.95 -25.40 4.46
CA ARG A 332 -36.73 -26.16 3.23
C ARG A 332 -37.34 -27.56 3.32
N GLY A 333 -37.26 -28.18 4.50
CA GLY A 333 -37.91 -29.45 4.86
C GLY A 333 -39.43 -29.37 5.08
N SER A 334 -40.04 -28.18 5.06
CA SER A 334 -41.50 -28.00 4.99
C SER A 334 -41.95 -27.56 3.59
N PHE A 335 -41.16 -26.76 2.87
CA PHE A 335 -41.40 -26.38 1.48
C PHE A 335 -41.40 -27.60 0.55
N THR A 336 -40.42 -28.49 0.67
CA THR A 336 -40.39 -29.78 -0.06
C THR A 336 -41.59 -30.69 0.24
N LYS A 337 -42.16 -30.62 1.45
CA LYS A 337 -43.42 -31.31 1.76
C LYS A 337 -44.60 -30.62 1.09
N LEU A 338 -44.63 -29.29 1.06
CA LEU A 338 -45.66 -28.50 0.38
C LEU A 338 -45.63 -28.74 -1.14
N GLU A 339 -44.45 -28.80 -1.76
CA GLU A 339 -44.25 -29.21 -3.17
C GLU A 339 -44.81 -30.62 -3.42
N SER A 340 -44.48 -31.60 -2.55
CA SER A 340 -45.02 -32.96 -2.69
C SER A 340 -46.54 -33.02 -2.54
N HIS A 341 -47.13 -32.13 -1.75
CA HIS A 341 -48.58 -31.99 -1.60
C HIS A 341 -49.21 -31.23 -2.77
N HIS A 342 -48.52 -30.26 -3.35
CA HIS A 342 -48.95 -29.52 -4.53
C HIS A 342 -48.96 -30.44 -5.76
N ALA A 343 -47.85 -31.15 -6.02
CA ALA A 343 -47.76 -32.15 -7.09
C ALA A 343 -48.84 -33.24 -6.97
N ARG A 344 -49.18 -33.66 -5.74
CA ARG A 344 -50.30 -34.57 -5.48
C ARG A 344 -51.66 -33.94 -5.82
N VAL A 345 -51.90 -32.70 -5.43
CA VAL A 345 -53.14 -31.98 -5.75
C VAL A 345 -53.27 -31.71 -7.25
N CYS A 346 -52.16 -31.45 -7.95
CA CYS A 346 -52.13 -31.40 -9.41
C CYS A 346 -52.52 -32.75 -10.03
N ALA A 347 -51.93 -33.86 -9.58
CA ALA A 347 -52.30 -35.20 -10.08
C ALA A 347 -53.76 -35.58 -9.77
N GLU A 348 -54.30 -35.16 -8.62
CA GLU A 348 -55.72 -35.34 -8.27
C GLU A 348 -56.64 -34.43 -9.11
N LEU A 349 -56.18 -33.22 -9.49
CA LEU A 349 -56.89 -32.31 -10.40
C LEU A 349 -56.84 -32.79 -11.85
N ASP A 350 -55.71 -33.29 -12.33
CA ASP A 350 -55.53 -33.87 -13.67
C ASP A 350 -56.39 -35.13 -13.84
N ALA A 351 -56.49 -35.97 -12.79
CA ALA A 351 -57.41 -37.09 -12.75
C ALA A 351 -58.88 -36.64 -12.83
N ALA A 352 -59.26 -35.58 -12.10
CA ALA A 352 -60.61 -35.00 -12.17
C ALA A 352 -60.91 -34.33 -13.53
N LEU A 353 -59.89 -33.77 -14.20
CA LEU A 353 -60.00 -33.23 -15.56
C LEU A 353 -60.09 -34.35 -16.61
N ALA A 354 -59.42 -35.48 -16.41
CA ALA A 354 -59.58 -36.69 -17.22
C ALA A 354 -61.00 -37.29 -17.06
N GLU A 355 -61.50 -37.39 -15.84
CA GLU A 355 -62.89 -37.83 -15.57
C GLU A 355 -63.91 -36.85 -16.19
N LYS A 356 -63.70 -35.54 -16.04
CA LYS A 356 -64.55 -34.51 -16.68
C LYS A 356 -64.52 -34.59 -18.21
N THR A 357 -63.36 -34.80 -18.83
CA THR A 357 -63.26 -34.89 -20.29
C THR A 357 -63.82 -36.20 -20.85
N ALA A 358 -63.77 -37.30 -20.08
CA ALA A 358 -64.50 -38.53 -20.37
C ALA A 358 -66.03 -38.33 -20.28
N LEU A 359 -66.53 -37.71 -19.20
CA LEU A 359 -67.96 -37.39 -19.05
C LEU A 359 -68.48 -36.41 -20.11
N GLU A 360 -67.64 -35.46 -20.55
CA GLU A 360 -67.95 -34.63 -21.72
C GLU A 360 -67.90 -35.42 -23.03
N GLN A 361 -67.11 -36.48 -23.14
CA GLN A 361 -67.07 -37.34 -24.33
C GLN A 361 -68.33 -38.22 -24.40
N ASP A 362 -68.75 -38.82 -23.29
CA ASP A 362 -70.06 -39.49 -23.17
C ASP A 362 -71.19 -38.51 -23.47
N GLY A 363 -71.11 -37.28 -22.94
CA GLY A 363 -72.04 -36.20 -23.23
C GLY A 363 -72.09 -35.84 -24.72
N ARG A 364 -70.95 -35.82 -25.41
CA ARG A 364 -70.83 -35.62 -26.87
C ARG A 364 -71.38 -36.81 -27.66
N GLU A 365 -71.23 -38.06 -27.20
CA GLU A 365 -71.85 -39.22 -27.84
C GLU A 365 -73.39 -39.22 -27.69
N TRP A 366 -73.91 -38.80 -26.54
CA TRP A 366 -75.36 -38.61 -26.35
C TRP A 366 -75.92 -37.46 -27.20
N HIS A 367 -75.19 -36.34 -27.33
CA HIS A 367 -75.57 -35.27 -28.27
C HIS A 367 -75.49 -35.76 -29.72
N ALA A 368 -74.43 -36.46 -30.14
CA ALA A 368 -74.32 -36.99 -31.50
C ALA A 368 -75.46 -37.98 -31.86
N ARG A 369 -75.98 -38.75 -30.89
CA ARG A 369 -77.18 -39.58 -31.07
C ARG A 369 -78.47 -38.77 -31.20
N PHE A 370 -78.58 -37.67 -30.45
CA PHE A 370 -79.72 -36.75 -30.55
C PHE A 370 -79.69 -35.99 -31.90
N ASP A 371 -78.53 -35.42 -32.24
CA ASP A 371 -78.24 -34.76 -33.51
C ASP A 371 -78.45 -35.69 -34.71
N SER A 372 -78.17 -36.99 -34.59
CA SER A 372 -78.44 -37.96 -35.66
C SER A 372 -79.95 -38.10 -35.94
N LEU A 373 -80.77 -38.16 -34.90
CA LEU A 373 -82.23 -38.24 -35.02
C LEU A 373 -82.83 -36.91 -35.51
N GLU A 374 -82.31 -35.77 -35.03
CA GLU A 374 -82.74 -34.46 -35.48
C GLU A 374 -82.26 -34.14 -36.91
N GLN A 375 -81.08 -34.62 -37.32
CA GLN A 375 -80.61 -34.51 -38.71
C GLN A 375 -81.42 -35.38 -39.69
N GLU A 376 -81.89 -36.56 -39.31
CA GLU A 376 -82.78 -37.34 -40.19
C GLU A 376 -84.10 -36.60 -40.45
N TYR A 377 -84.67 -35.96 -39.43
CA TYR A 377 -85.85 -35.10 -39.57
C TYR A 377 -85.56 -33.76 -40.28
N ALA A 378 -84.34 -33.22 -40.17
CA ALA A 378 -83.95 -31.95 -40.79
C ALA A 378 -83.49 -32.09 -42.26
N ARG A 379 -82.87 -33.20 -42.66
CA ARG A 379 -82.37 -33.41 -44.04
C ARG A 379 -83.49 -33.34 -45.08
N GLU A 380 -84.61 -34.02 -44.82
CA GLU A 380 -85.81 -34.01 -45.68
C GLU A 380 -86.44 -32.60 -45.83
N LYS A 381 -86.07 -31.66 -44.95
CA LYS A 381 -86.51 -30.26 -44.98
C LYS A 381 -85.44 -29.29 -45.52
N SER A 382 -84.15 -29.61 -45.35
CA SER A 382 -83.01 -28.74 -45.64
C SER A 382 -82.62 -28.72 -47.12
N ASP A 383 -82.69 -29.86 -47.82
CA ASP A 383 -82.32 -29.95 -49.24
C ASP A 383 -83.18 -29.04 -50.16
N LYS A 384 -84.31 -28.52 -49.64
CA LYS A 384 -85.17 -27.54 -50.31
C LYS A 384 -84.76 -26.07 -50.14
N SER A 385 -84.00 -25.68 -49.10
CA SER A 385 -83.44 -24.32 -48.98
C SER A 385 -82.00 -24.25 -49.46
N ARG A 386 -81.24 -25.34 -49.31
CA ARG A 386 -79.80 -25.44 -49.63
C ARG A 386 -79.43 -24.99 -51.06
N LEU A 387 -80.34 -25.17 -52.03
CA LEU A 387 -80.18 -24.71 -53.42
C LEU A 387 -80.37 -23.18 -53.62
N LEU A 388 -81.01 -22.49 -52.68
CA LEU A 388 -81.20 -21.04 -52.70
C LEU A 388 -80.09 -20.31 -51.91
N ASP A 389 -79.72 -20.85 -50.74
CA ASP A 389 -78.76 -20.22 -49.84
C ASP A 389 -77.31 -20.21 -50.39
N GLN A 390 -76.96 -21.17 -51.26
CA GLN A 390 -75.65 -21.22 -51.95
C GLN A 390 -75.38 -20.01 -52.85
N VAL A 391 -76.42 -19.35 -53.38
CA VAL A 391 -76.27 -18.13 -54.19
C VAL A 391 -75.94 -16.91 -53.31
N ALA A 392 -76.43 -16.88 -52.07
CA ALA A 392 -76.16 -15.79 -51.13
C ALA A 392 -74.73 -15.86 -50.55
N ALA A 393 -74.25 -17.07 -50.21
CA ALA A 393 -72.97 -17.27 -49.53
C ALA A 393 -71.75 -16.70 -50.29
N LEU A 394 -71.74 -16.80 -51.62
CA LEU A 394 -70.67 -16.25 -52.46
C LEU A 394 -70.58 -14.72 -52.44
N THR A 395 -71.67 -14.03 -52.04
CA THR A 395 -71.71 -12.56 -51.93
C THR A 395 -71.18 -12.06 -50.58
N ALA A 396 -71.12 -12.92 -49.55
CA ALA A 396 -70.64 -12.54 -48.22
C ALA A 396 -69.11 -12.65 -48.06
N ASN A 397 -68.47 -13.65 -48.70
CA ASN A 397 -67.04 -13.90 -48.53
C ASN A 397 -66.13 -12.76 -49.03
N THR A 398 -66.59 -11.95 -49.99
CA THR A 398 -65.86 -10.76 -50.46
C THR A 398 -65.87 -9.61 -49.46
N ALA A 399 -66.85 -9.55 -48.54
CA ALA A 399 -66.90 -8.52 -47.49
C ALA A 399 -65.93 -8.81 -46.34
N ASN A 400 -65.84 -10.08 -45.91
CA ASN A 400 -64.99 -10.47 -44.78
C ASN A 400 -63.49 -10.27 -45.07
N ALA A 401 -63.04 -10.51 -46.31
CA ALA A 401 -61.65 -10.28 -46.73
C ALA A 401 -61.19 -8.80 -46.57
N ALA A 402 -62.12 -7.84 -46.64
CA ALA A 402 -61.82 -6.42 -46.43
C ALA A 402 -61.71 -6.03 -44.95
N ILE A 403 -62.22 -6.85 -44.03
CA ILE A 403 -62.13 -6.64 -42.57
C ILE A 403 -60.78 -7.16 -42.06
N THR A 404 -60.37 -8.36 -42.49
CA THR A 404 -59.07 -8.96 -42.12
C THR A 404 -57.87 -8.14 -42.60
N LEU A 405 -58.00 -7.42 -43.72
CA LEU A 405 -56.94 -6.52 -44.19
C LEU A 405 -56.70 -5.36 -43.20
N LYS A 406 -57.76 -4.81 -42.60
CA LYS A 406 -57.66 -3.71 -41.62
C LYS A 406 -57.16 -4.13 -40.25
N SER A 407 -57.36 -5.39 -39.82
CA SER A 407 -56.77 -5.87 -38.56
C SER A 407 -55.24 -6.00 -38.69
N LEU A 408 -54.77 -6.54 -39.81
CA LEU A 408 -53.33 -6.69 -40.10
C LEU A 408 -52.62 -5.33 -40.23
N GLU A 409 -53.28 -4.30 -40.79
CA GLU A 409 -52.74 -2.93 -40.79
C GLU A 409 -52.63 -2.31 -39.38
N LYS A 410 -53.52 -2.68 -38.44
CA LYS A 410 -53.42 -2.25 -37.04
C LYS A 410 -52.27 -2.96 -36.31
N GLU A 411 -52.17 -4.29 -36.44
CA GLU A 411 -51.08 -5.07 -35.84
C GLU A 411 -49.70 -4.61 -36.34
N LYS A 412 -49.60 -4.23 -37.62
CA LYS A 412 -48.40 -3.65 -38.21
C LYS A 412 -47.94 -2.36 -37.49
N GLU A 413 -48.85 -1.48 -37.08
CA GLU A 413 -48.48 -0.25 -36.34
C GLU A 413 -48.27 -0.49 -34.83
N GLU A 414 -48.95 -1.48 -34.25
CA GLU A 414 -48.67 -1.99 -32.90
C GLU A 414 -47.20 -2.48 -32.83
N LEU A 415 -46.79 -3.31 -33.81
CA LEU A 415 -45.42 -3.80 -33.99
C LEU A 415 -44.42 -2.68 -34.36
N SER A 416 -44.81 -1.70 -35.18
CA SER A 416 -43.96 -0.54 -35.51
C SER A 416 -43.69 0.35 -34.29
N THR A 417 -44.59 0.33 -33.31
CA THR A 417 -44.48 1.02 -32.02
C THR A 417 -43.62 0.21 -31.06
N GLN A 418 -43.86 -1.10 -30.92
CA GLN A 418 -43.01 -2.00 -30.11
C GLN A 418 -41.54 -1.99 -30.56
N LEU A 419 -41.28 -2.03 -31.87
CA LEU A 419 -39.92 -1.91 -32.42
C LEU A 419 -39.25 -0.57 -32.10
N ARG A 420 -40.01 0.53 -31.97
CA ARG A 420 -39.48 1.82 -31.51
C ARG A 420 -39.16 1.81 -30.02
N THR A 421 -40.03 1.21 -29.19
CA THR A 421 -39.79 1.07 -27.74
C THR A 421 -38.57 0.19 -27.45
N LEU A 422 -38.44 -0.97 -28.11
CA LEU A 422 -37.28 -1.85 -27.99
C LEU A 422 -35.98 -1.18 -28.44
N ARG A 423 -36.03 -0.36 -29.50
CA ARG A 423 -34.86 0.40 -29.96
C ARG A 423 -34.44 1.47 -28.96
N ALA A 424 -35.39 2.21 -28.39
CA ALA A 424 -35.11 3.17 -27.32
C ALA A 424 -34.56 2.50 -26.05
N ALA A 425 -35.03 1.29 -25.70
CA ALA A 425 -34.48 0.50 -24.61
C ALA A 425 -33.05 0.00 -24.89
N LEU A 426 -32.75 -0.40 -26.13
CA LEU A 426 -31.41 -0.79 -26.58
C LEU A 426 -30.44 0.39 -26.59
N ASP A 427 -30.87 1.56 -27.05
CA ASP A 427 -30.09 2.80 -27.03
C ASP A 427 -29.79 3.23 -25.57
N ALA A 428 -30.77 3.14 -24.67
CA ALA A 428 -30.59 3.41 -23.24
C ALA A 428 -29.66 2.39 -22.55
N SER A 429 -29.76 1.10 -22.89
CA SER A 429 -28.85 0.06 -22.42
C SER A 429 -27.41 0.31 -22.90
N THR A 430 -27.25 0.73 -24.16
CA THR A 430 -25.94 1.10 -24.74
C THR A 430 -25.35 2.33 -24.05
N GLN A 431 -26.16 3.33 -23.71
CA GLN A 431 -25.72 4.48 -22.92
C GLN A 431 -25.31 4.07 -21.50
N ALA A 432 -26.11 3.25 -20.81
CA ALA A 432 -25.77 2.74 -19.48
C ALA A 432 -24.49 1.90 -19.48
N HIS A 433 -24.25 1.09 -20.52
CA HIS A 433 -22.99 0.35 -20.67
C HIS A 433 -21.79 1.29 -20.92
N THR A 434 -22.01 2.42 -21.62
CA THR A 434 -20.97 3.45 -21.84
C THR A 434 -20.63 4.19 -20.54
N GLU A 435 -21.62 4.51 -19.71
CA GLU A 435 -21.42 5.12 -18.39
C GLU A 435 -20.76 4.15 -17.40
N LEU A 436 -21.15 2.87 -17.40
CA LEU A 436 -20.46 1.80 -16.65
C LEU A 436 -19.00 1.64 -17.10
N LYS A 437 -18.72 1.75 -18.40
CA LYS A 437 -17.34 1.72 -18.91
C LYS A 437 -16.53 2.93 -18.42
N GLN A 438 -17.09 4.15 -18.47
CA GLN A 438 -16.42 5.33 -17.91
C GLN A 438 -16.17 5.22 -16.39
N GLN A 439 -17.08 4.59 -15.65
CA GLN A 439 -16.89 4.30 -14.22
C GLN A 439 -15.78 3.26 -14.00
N LEU A 440 -15.69 2.21 -14.83
CA LEU A 440 -14.64 1.20 -14.78
C LEU A 440 -13.27 1.77 -15.16
N ASP A 441 -13.19 2.57 -16.22
CA ASP A 441 -11.97 3.25 -16.66
C ASP A 441 -11.46 4.23 -15.59
N LYS A 442 -12.38 4.94 -14.90
CA LYS A 442 -12.04 5.75 -13.72
C LYS A 442 -11.55 4.89 -12.54
N LEU A 443 -12.20 3.76 -12.27
CA LEU A 443 -11.82 2.87 -11.17
C LEU A 443 -10.44 2.26 -11.37
N HIS A 444 -10.05 1.94 -12.62
CA HIS A 444 -8.67 1.57 -12.96
C HIS A 444 -7.70 2.72 -12.71
N ALA A 445 -8.01 3.96 -13.14
CA ALA A 445 -7.13 5.11 -12.89
C ALA A 445 -6.97 5.44 -11.38
N ASP A 446 -8.05 5.31 -10.59
CA ASP A 446 -8.02 5.46 -9.13
C ASP A 446 -7.20 4.33 -8.47
N TYR A 447 -7.23 3.10 -9.01
CA TYR A 447 -6.44 1.95 -8.56
C TYR A 447 -4.95 2.08 -8.89
N ASP A 448 -4.61 2.48 -10.12
CA ASP A 448 -3.21 2.70 -10.54
C ASP A 448 -2.57 3.84 -9.72
N ALA A 449 -3.30 4.92 -9.46
CA ALA A 449 -2.87 5.99 -8.56
C ALA A 449 -2.74 5.51 -7.09
N GLN A 450 -3.48 4.49 -6.67
CA GLN A 450 -3.33 3.86 -5.35
C GLN A 450 -2.09 2.94 -5.31
N LEU A 451 -1.78 2.25 -6.41
CA LEU A 451 -0.59 1.40 -6.56
C LEU A 451 0.70 2.24 -6.58
N GLU A 452 0.74 3.36 -7.32
CA GLU A 452 1.87 4.30 -7.26
C GLU A 452 2.10 4.80 -5.82
N ARG A 453 1.05 5.23 -5.12
CA ARG A 453 1.12 5.62 -3.70
C ARG A 453 1.61 4.49 -2.79
N GLN A 454 1.33 3.23 -3.12
CA GLN A 454 1.85 2.09 -2.37
C GLN A 454 3.35 1.91 -2.63
N THR A 455 3.81 1.95 -3.88
CA THR A 455 5.24 1.87 -4.20
C THR A 455 6.06 3.03 -3.61
N ALA A 456 5.49 4.23 -3.53
CA ALA A 456 6.11 5.38 -2.86
C ALA A 456 6.26 5.15 -1.34
N ARG A 457 5.23 4.59 -0.69
CA ARG A 457 5.28 4.20 0.74
C ARG A 457 6.26 3.07 0.99
N ASP A 458 6.37 2.08 0.10
CA ASP A 458 7.33 0.98 0.25
C ASP A 458 8.78 1.47 0.10
N ALA A 459 9.03 2.44 -0.79
CA ALA A 459 10.32 3.13 -0.89
C ALA A 459 10.64 3.97 0.35
N GLU A 460 9.65 4.64 0.94
CA GLU A 460 9.79 5.38 2.19
C GLU A 460 10.05 4.45 3.39
N ILE A 461 9.35 3.31 3.47
CA ILE A 461 9.61 2.25 4.47
C ILE A 461 11.02 1.67 4.30
N ALA A 462 11.52 1.50 3.07
CA ALA A 462 12.89 1.07 2.83
C ALA A 462 13.92 2.10 3.30
N LYS A 463 13.68 3.40 3.06
CA LYS A 463 14.50 4.51 3.55
C LYS A 463 14.51 4.57 5.08
N LEU A 464 13.34 4.50 5.72
CA LEU A 464 13.21 4.50 7.19
C LEU A 464 13.86 3.27 7.84
N ARG A 465 13.86 2.10 7.19
CA ARG A 465 14.61 0.92 7.65
C ARG A 465 16.12 1.13 7.58
N ALA A 466 16.63 1.71 6.50
CA ALA A 466 18.06 2.02 6.38
C ALA A 466 18.51 3.09 7.39
N GLU A 467 17.67 4.09 7.66
CA GLU A 467 17.93 5.11 8.70
C GLU A 467 17.88 4.50 10.11
N LEU A 468 16.92 3.61 10.40
CA LEU A 468 16.84 2.88 11.67
C LEU A 468 18.04 1.93 11.87
N GLU A 469 18.52 1.27 10.80
CA GLU A 469 19.69 0.40 10.87
C GLU A 469 20.99 1.20 11.04
N ALA A 470 21.11 2.37 10.41
CA ALA A 470 22.19 3.32 10.68
C ALA A 470 22.17 3.82 12.14
N GLU A 471 21.00 4.17 12.69
CA GLU A 471 20.87 4.62 14.08
C GLU A 471 21.06 3.46 15.08
N SER A 472 20.70 2.23 14.71
CA SER A 472 21.04 1.05 15.51
C SER A 472 22.55 0.84 15.60
N ASN A 473 23.28 1.08 14.50
CA ASN A 473 24.73 0.98 14.48
C ASN A 473 25.40 2.10 15.29
N THR A 474 24.94 3.36 15.22
CA THR A 474 25.50 4.43 16.07
C THR A 474 25.18 4.22 17.55
N ARG A 475 23.99 3.71 17.90
CA ARG A 475 23.64 3.31 19.27
C ARG A 475 24.54 2.18 19.79
N ALA A 476 25.00 1.26 18.94
CA ALA A 476 25.98 0.24 19.31
C ALA A 476 27.37 0.85 19.61
N THR A 477 27.85 1.77 18.77
CA THR A 477 29.11 2.50 19.01
C THR A 477 29.06 3.31 20.31
N LEU A 478 27.97 4.07 20.53
CA LEU A 478 27.78 4.87 21.74
C LEU A 478 27.68 4.00 23.02
N ALA A 479 27.13 2.79 22.92
CA ALA A 479 27.16 1.83 24.02
C ALA A 479 28.59 1.35 24.33
N GLN A 480 29.41 1.12 23.31
CA GLN A 480 30.80 0.72 23.45
C GLN A 480 31.66 1.85 24.04
N GLU A 481 31.44 3.11 23.63
CA GLU A 481 32.08 4.30 24.23
C GLU A 481 31.66 4.52 25.68
N ARG A 482 30.36 4.42 25.99
CA ARG A 482 29.83 4.52 27.36
C ARG A 482 30.47 3.47 28.28
N ASP A 483 30.60 2.24 27.81
CA ASP A 483 31.17 1.16 28.63
C ASP A 483 32.70 1.31 28.78
N GLY A 484 33.38 1.89 27.79
CA GLY A 484 34.78 2.36 27.91
C GLY A 484 34.94 3.50 28.93
N LEU A 485 34.08 4.52 28.89
CA LEU A 485 34.04 5.62 29.86
C LEU A 485 33.73 5.11 31.28
N ARG A 486 32.90 4.07 31.42
CA ARG A 486 32.64 3.39 32.70
C ARG A 486 33.88 2.67 33.24
N GLY A 487 34.69 2.09 32.35
CA GLY A 487 36.04 1.59 32.70
C GLY A 487 36.99 2.71 33.15
N ALA A 488 36.95 3.87 32.50
CA ALA A 488 37.74 5.03 32.90
C ALA A 488 37.28 5.63 34.25
N SER A 489 35.98 5.69 34.53
CA SER A 489 35.43 6.12 35.84
C SER A 489 35.87 5.20 36.95
N THR A 490 35.63 3.88 36.82
CA THR A 490 36.01 2.90 37.84
C THR A 490 37.51 2.86 38.09
N LYS A 491 38.35 3.14 37.08
CA LYS A 491 39.78 3.39 37.29
C LYS A 491 40.02 4.65 38.14
N ARG A 492 39.46 5.81 37.75
CA ARG A 492 39.60 7.07 38.50
C ARG A 492 39.08 6.98 39.94
N GLU A 493 38.09 6.14 40.22
CA GLU A 493 37.57 5.89 41.56
C GLU A 493 38.55 5.05 42.41
N ASN A 494 39.22 4.06 41.82
CA ASN A 494 40.31 3.32 42.48
C ASN A 494 41.55 4.21 42.69
N ASP A 495 41.90 5.04 41.70
CA ASP A 495 43.00 6.01 41.81
C ASP A 495 42.69 7.03 42.94
N ASN A 496 41.44 7.51 43.06
CA ASN A 496 40.99 8.37 44.18
C ASN A 496 40.99 7.66 45.53
N ALA A 497 40.62 6.38 45.59
CA ALA A 497 40.68 5.60 46.83
C ALA A 497 42.13 5.45 47.33
N THR A 498 43.07 5.28 46.38
CA THR A 498 44.52 5.23 46.67
C THR A 498 45.03 6.58 47.19
N LEU A 499 44.73 7.69 46.49
CA LEU A 499 45.10 9.04 46.91
C LEU A 499 44.50 9.44 48.27
N ARG A 500 43.31 8.94 48.63
CA ARG A 500 42.73 9.15 49.96
C ARG A 500 43.48 8.39 51.06
N ALA A 501 43.90 7.15 50.80
CA ALA A 501 44.73 6.39 51.74
C ALA A 501 46.12 7.04 51.94
N GLU A 502 46.71 7.60 50.88
CA GLU A 502 47.93 8.40 50.96
C GLU A 502 47.70 9.70 51.76
N LEU A 503 46.58 10.38 51.57
CA LEU A 503 46.22 11.59 52.33
C LEU A 503 45.99 11.31 53.82
N ASP A 504 45.28 10.24 54.19
CA ASP A 504 45.12 9.82 55.59
C ASP A 504 46.46 9.44 56.25
N THR A 505 47.38 8.86 55.46
CA THR A 505 48.76 8.57 55.89
C THR A 505 49.57 9.85 56.13
N LEU A 506 49.42 10.86 55.26
CA LEU A 506 50.05 12.17 55.43
C LEU A 506 49.44 12.96 56.60
N LEU A 507 48.13 12.87 56.84
CA LEU A 507 47.46 13.51 57.98
C LEU A 507 47.88 12.87 59.31
N THR A 508 48.06 11.55 59.36
CA THR A 508 48.61 10.88 60.55
C THR A 508 50.10 11.21 60.78
N ALA A 509 50.88 11.40 59.71
CA ALA A 509 52.25 11.91 59.83
C ALA A 509 52.30 13.38 60.33
N HIS A 510 51.39 14.25 59.85
CA HIS A 510 51.26 15.63 60.32
C HIS A 510 50.90 15.69 61.82
N ALA A 511 49.93 14.89 62.25
CA ALA A 511 49.54 14.79 63.66
C ALA A 511 50.68 14.29 64.57
N ALA A 512 51.58 13.43 64.06
CA ALA A 512 52.78 13.02 64.77
C ALA A 512 53.81 14.16 64.89
N LEU A 513 54.03 14.93 63.81
CA LEU A 513 54.92 16.10 63.81
C LEU A 513 54.41 17.23 64.70
N GLU A 514 53.10 17.48 64.75
CA GLU A 514 52.51 18.42 65.71
C GLU A 514 52.71 17.96 67.16
N GLN A 515 52.71 16.65 67.42
CA GLN A 515 52.99 16.11 68.75
C GLN A 515 54.48 16.23 69.14
N GLU A 516 55.41 16.20 68.19
CA GLU A 516 56.82 16.55 68.46
C GLU A 516 57.01 18.06 68.66
N HIS A 517 56.41 18.89 67.80
CA HIS A 517 56.45 20.35 67.95
C HIS A 517 55.82 20.80 69.29
N ALA A 518 54.81 20.10 69.80
CA ALA A 518 54.26 20.32 71.14
C ALA A 518 55.25 19.99 72.27
N ARG A 519 56.04 18.91 72.14
CA ARG A 519 57.10 18.55 73.10
C ARG A 519 58.25 19.55 73.08
N GLU A 520 58.69 19.96 71.91
CA GLU A 520 59.75 20.97 71.74
C GLU A 520 59.30 22.34 72.28
N LYS A 521 58.04 22.72 72.06
CA LYS A 521 57.41 23.92 72.64
C LYS A 521 57.35 23.86 74.17
N SER A 522 57.11 22.68 74.76
CA SER A 522 57.18 22.48 76.23
C SER A 522 58.59 22.73 76.76
N ALA A 523 59.60 22.07 76.19
CA ALA A 523 60.99 22.21 76.62
C ALA A 523 61.53 23.64 76.44
N LYS A 524 61.00 24.40 75.47
CA LYS A 524 61.29 25.81 75.26
C LYS A 524 60.63 26.73 76.30
N GLN A 525 59.47 26.36 76.86
CA GLN A 525 58.81 27.12 77.93
C GLN A 525 59.59 27.01 79.25
N ASP A 526 60.03 25.80 79.62
CA ASP A 526 60.80 25.55 80.85
C ASP A 526 62.11 26.36 80.91
N LEU A 527 62.68 26.71 79.75
CA LEU A 527 63.85 27.60 79.62
C LEU A 527 63.49 29.09 79.65
N LEU A 528 62.31 29.48 79.18
CA LEU A 528 61.84 30.88 79.21
C LEU A 528 61.45 31.31 80.64
N ASP A 529 60.83 30.41 81.41
CA ASP A 529 60.37 30.70 82.77
C ASP A 529 61.54 30.97 83.74
N GLN A 530 62.72 30.38 83.49
CA GLN A 530 63.96 30.69 84.23
C GLN A 530 64.50 32.10 83.92
N VAL A 531 64.30 32.61 82.70
CA VAL A 531 64.75 33.96 82.30
C VAL A 531 63.76 35.03 82.78
N ALA A 532 62.45 34.75 82.70
CA ALA A 532 61.39 35.66 83.15
C ALA A 532 61.56 36.08 84.62
N SER A 533 62.05 35.17 85.48
CA SER A 533 62.32 35.42 86.90
C SER A 533 63.34 36.54 87.21
N LEU A 534 64.11 37.01 86.22
CA LEU A 534 65.18 38.01 86.41
C LEU A 534 64.97 39.32 85.61
N THR A 535 63.83 39.48 84.92
CA THR A 535 63.51 40.69 84.14
C THR A 535 62.16 41.32 84.51
N ALA A 536 61.27 40.56 85.17
CA ALA A 536 59.93 41.02 85.55
C ALA A 536 59.90 42.32 86.40
N ASP A 537 60.91 42.54 87.25
CA ASP A 537 60.99 43.73 88.14
C ASP A 537 61.31 45.04 87.39
N ALA A 538 61.75 44.99 86.12
CA ALA A 538 62.18 46.17 85.38
C ALA A 538 61.10 46.72 84.40
N ASP A 539 60.52 45.85 83.57
CA ASP A 539 59.70 46.28 82.42
C ASP A 539 58.24 46.64 82.77
N ALA A 540 57.77 46.30 83.97
CA ALA A 540 56.38 46.49 84.40
C ALA A 540 55.89 47.95 84.29
N SER A 541 56.79 48.94 84.38
CA SER A 541 56.47 50.37 84.25
C SER A 541 56.35 50.87 82.81
N ALA A 542 56.84 50.13 81.81
CA ALA A 542 56.96 50.58 80.41
C ALA A 542 55.94 49.96 79.44
N ALA A 543 55.12 49.00 79.90
CA ALA A 543 54.08 48.35 79.10
C ALA A 543 52.75 49.14 79.09
N LEU A 544 52.39 49.74 80.23
CA LEU A 544 51.04 50.29 80.49
C LEU A 544 50.66 51.45 79.55
N LEU A 545 51.65 52.19 79.03
CA LEU A 545 51.41 53.27 78.04
C LEU A 545 51.19 52.78 76.60
N ARG A 546 51.63 51.55 76.23
CA ARG A 546 51.50 51.05 74.84
C ARG A 546 50.18 50.34 74.54
N GLY A 547 49.56 49.70 75.54
CA GLY A 547 48.29 48.98 75.33
C GLY A 547 47.16 49.90 74.83
N LEU A 548 47.02 51.08 75.44
CA LEU A 548 45.96 52.04 75.13
C LEU A 548 46.00 52.59 73.68
N GLU A 549 47.14 52.51 72.99
CA GLU A 549 47.23 52.87 71.57
C GLU A 549 47.00 51.68 70.62
N GLN A 550 47.26 50.43 71.05
CA GLN A 550 46.87 49.24 70.29
C GLN A 550 45.36 49.02 70.29
N ASP A 551 44.67 49.20 71.43
CA ASP A 551 43.21 49.03 71.53
C ASP A 551 42.46 49.97 70.58
N LYS A 552 42.97 51.20 70.44
CA LYS A 552 42.45 52.22 69.52
C LYS A 552 42.60 51.81 68.05
N ALA A 553 43.70 51.16 67.69
CA ALA A 553 43.89 50.64 66.34
C ALA A 553 42.96 49.44 66.05
N ALA A 554 42.86 48.50 66.98
CA ALA A 554 42.00 47.32 66.86
C ALA A 554 40.52 47.69 66.64
N LEU A 555 39.98 48.63 67.44
CA LEU A 555 38.61 49.14 67.28
C LEU A 555 38.39 49.81 65.91
N SER A 556 39.37 50.53 65.38
CA SER A 556 39.28 51.13 64.05
C SER A 556 39.24 50.08 62.93
N THR A 557 40.01 48.99 63.07
CA THR A 557 39.98 47.87 62.11
C THR A 557 38.65 47.11 62.18
N GLN A 558 38.12 46.87 63.39
CA GLN A 558 36.85 46.17 63.59
C GLN A 558 35.66 46.95 63.01
N HIS A 559 35.65 48.29 63.14
CA HIS A 559 34.62 49.13 62.52
C HIS A 559 34.73 49.13 60.98
N GLY A 560 35.93 48.98 60.41
CA GLY A 560 36.11 48.79 58.97
C GLY A 560 35.56 47.46 58.46
N ALA A 561 35.85 46.37 59.18
CA ALA A 561 35.36 45.02 58.84
C ALA A 561 33.82 44.94 58.85
N LEU A 562 33.18 45.46 59.91
CA LEU A 562 31.72 45.50 60.03
C LEU A 562 31.04 46.33 58.92
N HIS A 563 31.72 47.35 58.39
CA HIS A 563 31.19 48.14 57.27
C HIS A 563 31.27 47.35 55.95
N ALA A 564 32.36 46.61 55.72
CA ALA A 564 32.51 45.74 54.55
C ALA A 564 31.54 44.54 54.58
N GLU A 565 31.27 43.95 55.75
CA GLU A 565 30.22 42.93 55.90
C GLU A 565 28.82 43.50 55.58
N LEU A 566 28.53 44.74 55.98
CA LEU A 566 27.27 45.41 55.68
C LEU A 566 27.09 45.66 54.17
N ASP A 567 28.13 46.09 53.48
CA ASP A 567 28.10 46.30 52.03
C ASP A 567 28.00 44.98 51.25
N ALA A 568 28.66 43.91 51.71
CA ALA A 568 28.50 42.57 51.15
C ALA A 568 27.09 42.00 51.38
N SER A 569 26.48 42.27 52.55
CA SER A 569 25.08 41.96 52.85
C SER A 569 24.11 42.73 51.94
N ALA A 570 24.40 44.00 51.64
CA ALA A 570 23.62 44.79 50.69
C ALA A 570 23.72 44.25 49.24
N GLN A 571 24.93 43.86 48.80
CA GLN A 571 25.11 43.25 47.47
C GLN A 571 24.40 41.91 47.32
N THR A 572 24.49 41.02 48.33
CA THR A 572 23.80 39.73 48.31
C THR A 572 22.27 39.89 48.37
N HIS A 573 21.76 40.85 49.14
CA HIS A 573 20.32 41.19 49.11
C HIS A 573 19.86 41.69 47.74
N ALA A 574 20.67 42.52 47.05
CA ALA A 574 20.37 42.98 45.69
C ALA A 574 20.40 41.82 44.66
N GLN A 575 21.35 40.89 44.77
CA GLN A 575 21.39 39.67 43.94
C GLN A 575 20.17 38.78 44.18
N LEU A 576 19.76 38.58 45.43
CA LEU A 576 18.55 37.81 45.78
C LEU A 576 17.28 38.47 45.23
N GLN A 577 17.16 39.80 45.28
CA GLN A 577 16.04 40.52 44.66
C GLN A 577 16.03 40.35 43.12
N ALA A 578 17.20 40.36 42.47
CA ALA A 578 17.30 40.08 41.04
C ALA A 578 16.87 38.64 40.69
N GLN A 579 17.34 37.64 41.46
CA GLN A 579 16.94 36.23 41.29
C GLN A 579 15.44 36.03 41.51
N ILE A 580 14.83 36.70 42.49
CA ILE A 580 13.38 36.68 42.72
C ILE A 580 12.63 37.32 41.54
N ALA A 581 13.15 38.38 40.93
CA ALA A 581 12.55 38.98 39.73
C ALA A 581 12.60 38.01 38.53
N THR A 582 13.73 37.32 38.31
CA THR A 582 13.88 36.30 37.27
C THR A 582 12.93 35.13 37.49
N LEU A 583 12.89 34.55 38.70
CA LEU A 583 12.00 33.43 39.04
C LEU A 583 10.51 33.78 38.86
N ASN A 584 10.09 35.02 39.15
CA ASN A 584 8.73 35.47 38.88
C ASN A 584 8.43 35.62 37.38
N ALA A 585 9.40 36.07 36.58
CA ALA A 585 9.27 36.11 35.12
C ALA A 585 9.14 34.68 34.55
N ASP A 586 10.03 33.76 34.93
CA ASP A 586 10.03 32.37 34.50
C ASP A 586 8.73 31.64 34.89
N TYR A 587 8.24 31.87 36.12
CA TYR A 587 6.96 31.34 36.59
C TYR A 587 5.77 31.88 35.78
N SER A 588 5.79 33.16 35.40
CA SER A 588 4.75 33.75 34.53
C SER A 588 4.79 33.17 33.11
N ALA A 589 5.99 32.94 32.56
CA ALA A 589 6.18 32.30 31.26
C ALA A 589 5.73 30.83 31.28
N ALA A 590 6.03 30.08 32.35
CA ALA A 590 5.56 28.71 32.54
C ALA A 590 4.04 28.61 32.67
N LEU A 591 3.39 29.57 33.36
CA LEU A 591 1.93 29.68 33.40
C LEU A 591 1.33 29.97 32.01
N GLN A 592 1.95 30.85 31.22
CA GLN A 592 1.50 31.15 29.87
C GLN A 592 1.70 29.96 28.91
N ALA A 593 2.84 29.27 28.99
CA ALA A 593 3.11 28.06 28.23
C ALA A 593 2.11 26.94 28.57
N ARG A 594 1.77 26.77 29.85
CA ARG A 594 0.69 25.87 30.27
C ARG A 594 -0.67 26.28 29.70
N GLY A 595 -1.03 27.57 29.74
CA GLY A 595 -2.28 28.07 29.15
C GLY A 595 -2.39 27.78 27.65
N ASN A 596 -1.28 27.91 26.92
CA ASN A 596 -1.20 27.53 25.52
C ASN A 596 -1.40 26.01 25.32
N ALA A 597 -0.75 25.17 26.14
CA ALA A 597 -0.90 23.71 26.08
C ALA A 597 -2.31 23.25 26.47
N ASP A 598 -2.96 23.89 27.44
CA ASP A 598 -4.36 23.62 27.82
C ASP A 598 -5.33 23.97 26.65
N ALA A 599 -5.03 25.00 25.85
CA ALA A 599 -5.78 25.35 24.63
C ALA A 599 -5.48 24.40 23.44
N GLU A 600 -4.24 23.95 23.29
CA GLU A 600 -3.84 22.93 22.31
C GLU A 600 -4.54 21.59 22.61
N LEU A 601 -4.62 21.19 23.89
CA LEU A 601 -5.37 20.02 24.34
C LEU A 601 -6.89 20.14 24.10
N GLN A 602 -7.48 21.34 24.20
CA GLN A 602 -8.87 21.56 23.78
C GLN A 602 -9.04 21.41 22.26
N THR A 603 -8.09 21.92 21.48
CA THR A 603 -8.10 21.81 20.01
C THR A 603 -7.97 20.35 19.56
N LEU A 604 -7.04 19.60 20.13
CA LEU A 604 -6.85 18.17 19.87
C LEU A 604 -8.06 17.32 20.28
N ARG A 605 -8.78 17.69 21.35
CA ARG A 605 -10.06 17.05 21.72
C ARG A 605 -11.15 17.32 20.68
N ALA A 606 -11.33 18.56 20.26
CA ALA A 606 -12.30 18.89 19.21
C ALA A 606 -11.99 18.18 17.88
N GLN A 607 -10.71 18.01 17.54
CA GLN A 607 -10.27 17.22 16.38
C GLN A 607 -10.55 15.71 16.56
N LEU A 608 -10.36 15.16 17.77
CA LEU A 608 -10.69 13.77 18.07
C LEU A 608 -12.21 13.50 18.01
N ASP A 609 -13.01 14.40 18.58
CA ASP A 609 -14.48 14.32 18.55
C ASP A 609 -15.01 14.41 17.10
N GLN A 610 -14.43 15.30 16.28
CA GLN A 610 -14.73 15.38 14.84
C GLN A 610 -14.33 14.09 14.10
N ALA A 611 -13.13 13.57 14.33
CA ALA A 611 -12.66 12.33 13.69
C ALA A 611 -13.52 11.11 14.08
N GLN A 612 -14.07 11.09 15.31
CA GLN A 612 -15.05 10.08 15.73
C GLN A 612 -16.39 10.24 14.99
N ALA A 613 -16.88 11.48 14.83
CA ALA A 613 -18.09 11.75 14.06
C ALA A 613 -17.94 11.36 12.57
N ASP A 614 -16.81 11.68 11.95
CA ASP A 614 -16.50 11.32 10.56
C ASP A 614 -16.38 9.80 10.38
N TYR A 615 -15.78 9.09 11.35
CA TYR A 615 -15.70 7.63 11.37
C TYR A 615 -17.09 6.97 11.50
N HIS A 616 -17.98 7.52 12.34
CA HIS A 616 -19.36 7.06 12.42
C HIS A 616 -20.14 7.30 11.12
N ALA A 617 -20.00 8.48 10.50
CA ALA A 617 -20.59 8.76 9.19
C ALA A 617 -20.06 7.81 8.09
N GLN A 618 -18.79 7.38 8.17
CA GLN A 618 -18.24 6.38 7.26
C GLN A 618 -18.84 4.97 7.47
N ILE A 619 -19.14 4.57 8.72
CA ILE A 619 -19.86 3.32 9.02
C ILE A 619 -21.30 3.37 8.49
N ASP A 620 -22.00 4.49 8.65
CA ASP A 620 -23.36 4.67 8.11
C ASP A 620 -23.36 4.62 6.58
N ALA A 621 -22.36 5.24 5.93
CA ALA A 621 -22.16 5.17 4.49
C ALA A 621 -21.83 3.75 3.99
N GLN A 622 -21.02 2.98 4.72
CA GLN A 622 -20.77 1.57 4.41
C GLN A 622 -22.06 0.74 4.55
N THR A 623 -22.83 0.94 5.63
CA THR A 623 -24.10 0.24 5.86
C THR A 623 -25.11 0.54 4.73
N ALA A 624 -25.16 1.77 4.25
CA ALA A 624 -25.98 2.17 3.09
C ALA A 624 -25.49 1.54 1.77
N LEU A 625 -24.18 1.35 1.59
CA LEU A 625 -23.62 0.62 0.45
C LEU A 625 -23.94 -0.88 0.51
N GLU A 626 -23.85 -1.51 1.67
CA GLU A 626 -24.21 -2.92 1.87
C GLU A 626 -25.70 -3.18 1.59
N ALA A 627 -26.59 -2.30 2.07
CA ALA A 627 -28.02 -2.34 1.74
C ALA A 627 -28.27 -2.17 0.22
N ARG A 628 -27.49 -1.32 -0.45
CA ARG A 628 -27.56 -1.12 -1.91
C ARG A 628 -27.03 -2.33 -2.69
N ILE A 629 -26.00 -3.01 -2.20
CA ILE A 629 -25.51 -4.27 -2.77
C ILE A 629 -26.56 -5.38 -2.62
N ALA A 630 -27.19 -5.52 -1.45
CA ALA A 630 -28.29 -6.45 -1.25
C ALA A 630 -29.48 -6.18 -2.20
N THR A 631 -29.81 -4.89 -2.42
CA THR A 631 -30.83 -4.47 -3.39
C THR A 631 -30.44 -4.83 -4.83
N LEU A 632 -29.16 -4.68 -5.19
CA LEU A 632 -28.66 -5.05 -6.52
C LEU A 632 -28.68 -6.56 -6.74
N HIS A 633 -28.33 -7.38 -5.74
CA HIS A 633 -28.46 -8.84 -5.83
C HIS A 633 -29.92 -9.25 -6.05
N ALA A 634 -30.87 -8.74 -5.25
CA ALA A 634 -32.30 -9.04 -5.44
C ALA A 634 -32.82 -8.64 -6.83
N ASN A 635 -32.31 -7.56 -7.43
CA ASN A 635 -32.62 -7.18 -8.81
C ASN A 635 -31.98 -8.11 -9.85
N PHE A 636 -30.77 -8.65 -9.60
CA PHE A 636 -30.13 -9.65 -10.47
C PHE A 636 -30.84 -11.01 -10.39
N ASP A 637 -31.27 -11.43 -9.20
CA ASP A 637 -32.03 -12.65 -9.00
C ASP A 637 -33.38 -12.57 -9.74
N ALA A 638 -34.12 -11.47 -9.56
CA ALA A 638 -35.37 -11.23 -10.30
C ALA A 638 -35.20 -11.16 -11.83
N ALA A 639 -34.06 -10.62 -12.31
CA ALA A 639 -33.74 -10.61 -13.74
C ALA A 639 -33.31 -11.99 -14.27
N ALA A 640 -32.80 -12.88 -13.41
CA ALA A 640 -32.55 -14.28 -13.75
C ALA A 640 -33.87 -15.07 -13.84
N ASP A 641 -34.80 -14.85 -12.91
CA ASP A 641 -36.15 -15.41 -12.96
C ASP A 641 -36.91 -14.95 -14.23
N GLU A 642 -36.84 -13.66 -14.58
CA GLU A 642 -37.43 -13.13 -15.82
C GLU A 642 -36.80 -13.75 -17.07
N ARG A 643 -35.47 -13.90 -17.11
CA ARG A 643 -34.74 -14.58 -18.20
C ARG A 643 -35.20 -16.03 -18.35
N ASP A 644 -35.38 -16.76 -17.25
CA ASP A 644 -35.72 -18.18 -17.29
C ASP A 644 -37.20 -18.40 -17.63
N SER A 645 -38.09 -17.48 -17.22
CA SER A 645 -39.47 -17.39 -17.74
C SER A 645 -39.50 -17.15 -19.25
N LEU A 646 -38.71 -16.19 -19.76
CA LEU A 646 -38.61 -15.91 -21.20
C LEU A 646 -37.98 -17.08 -21.99
N ALA A 647 -37.08 -17.85 -21.37
CA ALA A 647 -36.53 -19.07 -21.95
C ALA A 647 -37.61 -20.16 -22.09
N GLN A 648 -38.47 -20.31 -21.08
CA GLN A 648 -39.62 -21.21 -21.15
C GLN A 648 -40.63 -20.78 -22.23
N GLU A 649 -41.00 -19.49 -22.29
CA GLU A 649 -41.88 -18.96 -23.35
C GLU A 649 -41.32 -19.24 -24.76
N LEU A 650 -39.99 -19.15 -24.94
CA LEU A 650 -39.34 -19.45 -26.22
C LEU A 650 -39.41 -20.94 -26.59
N ASP A 651 -39.33 -21.86 -25.64
CA ASP A 651 -39.47 -23.30 -25.89
C ASP A 651 -40.93 -23.73 -26.09
N ASP A 652 -41.88 -23.11 -25.38
CA ASP A 652 -43.32 -23.27 -25.66
C ASP A 652 -43.69 -22.74 -27.06
N LEU A 653 -43.16 -21.57 -27.46
CA LEU A 653 -43.30 -21.04 -28.82
C LEU A 653 -42.68 -21.97 -29.87
N ARG A 654 -41.50 -22.57 -29.61
CA ARG A 654 -40.89 -23.58 -30.51
C ARG A 654 -41.77 -24.82 -30.64
N SER A 655 -42.37 -25.28 -29.55
CA SER A 655 -43.33 -26.39 -29.54
C SER A 655 -44.57 -26.08 -30.39
N GLU A 656 -45.14 -24.87 -30.25
CA GLU A 656 -46.21 -24.38 -31.13
C GLU A 656 -45.79 -24.32 -32.61
N PHE A 657 -44.60 -23.82 -32.93
CA PHE A 657 -44.12 -23.78 -34.32
C PHE A 657 -43.94 -25.18 -34.91
N ALA A 658 -43.34 -26.12 -34.18
CA ALA A 658 -43.17 -27.51 -34.61
C ALA A 658 -44.54 -28.20 -34.84
N LYS A 659 -45.52 -27.93 -33.96
CA LYS A 659 -46.90 -28.41 -34.14
C LYS A 659 -47.54 -27.80 -35.39
N ARG A 660 -47.48 -26.48 -35.57
CA ARG A 660 -48.03 -25.80 -36.77
C ARG A 660 -47.35 -26.26 -38.06
N GLU A 661 -46.08 -26.65 -38.03
CA GLU A 661 -45.38 -27.24 -39.19
C GLU A 661 -45.89 -28.66 -39.49
N SER A 662 -46.12 -29.49 -38.48
CA SER A 662 -46.78 -30.80 -38.62
C SER A 662 -48.22 -30.69 -39.15
N ASP A 663 -48.99 -29.71 -38.67
CA ASP A 663 -50.35 -29.43 -39.13
C ASP A 663 -50.32 -28.98 -40.61
N ASN A 664 -49.36 -28.12 -41.00
CA ASN A 664 -49.13 -27.73 -42.39
C ASN A 664 -48.69 -28.90 -43.29
N ALA A 665 -47.87 -29.82 -42.78
CA ALA A 665 -47.49 -31.03 -43.51
C ALA A 665 -48.72 -31.92 -43.77
N SER A 666 -49.60 -32.07 -42.78
CA SER A 666 -50.86 -32.81 -42.91
C SER A 666 -51.80 -32.16 -43.93
N LEU A 667 -52.01 -30.84 -43.85
CA LEU A 667 -52.82 -30.07 -44.81
C LEU A 667 -52.27 -30.14 -46.25
N ARG A 668 -50.95 -30.25 -46.44
CA ARG A 668 -50.34 -30.47 -47.76
C ARG A 668 -50.63 -31.88 -48.30
N VAL A 669 -50.66 -32.90 -47.44
CA VAL A 669 -51.08 -34.26 -47.83
C VAL A 669 -52.57 -34.27 -48.19
N GLU A 670 -53.44 -33.69 -47.36
CA GLU A 670 -54.87 -33.58 -47.65
C GLU A 670 -55.15 -32.83 -48.96
N HIS A 671 -54.45 -31.72 -49.22
CA HIS A 671 -54.57 -30.98 -50.49
C HIS A 671 -54.06 -31.82 -51.69
N GLY A 672 -53.01 -32.64 -51.50
CA GLY A 672 -52.56 -33.60 -52.51
C GLY A 672 -53.63 -34.64 -52.85
N ASP A 673 -54.24 -35.22 -51.81
CA ASP A 673 -55.34 -36.18 -51.90
C ASP A 673 -56.58 -35.57 -52.55
N LEU A 674 -56.95 -34.33 -52.19
CA LEU A 674 -58.08 -33.61 -52.76
C LEU A 674 -57.87 -33.34 -54.25
N ASN A 675 -56.65 -32.96 -54.64
CA ASN A 675 -56.28 -32.71 -56.04
C ASN A 675 -56.23 -34.02 -56.85
N ALA A 676 -55.79 -35.13 -56.24
CA ALA A 676 -55.85 -36.45 -56.85
C ALA A 676 -57.30 -36.92 -57.08
N ARG A 677 -58.20 -36.69 -56.11
CA ARG A 677 -59.64 -36.94 -56.24
C ARG A 677 -60.28 -36.05 -57.31
N PHE A 678 -59.92 -34.77 -57.38
CA PHE A 678 -60.38 -33.86 -58.43
C PHE A 678 -59.94 -34.33 -59.83
N ALA A 679 -58.67 -34.72 -60.00
CA ALA A 679 -58.17 -35.27 -61.25
C ALA A 679 -58.83 -36.62 -61.62
N ALA A 680 -59.22 -37.44 -60.65
CA ALA A 680 -59.98 -38.67 -60.89
C ALA A 680 -61.42 -38.35 -61.35
N ALA A 681 -62.12 -37.45 -60.66
CA ALA A 681 -63.47 -37.01 -61.03
C ALA A 681 -63.50 -36.30 -62.39
N GLN A 682 -62.46 -35.56 -62.76
CA GLN A 682 -62.32 -34.95 -64.07
C GLN A 682 -62.21 -36.01 -65.17
N ARG A 683 -61.37 -37.04 -65.01
CA ARG A 683 -61.28 -38.18 -65.95
C ARG A 683 -62.58 -38.95 -66.07
N GLU A 684 -63.34 -39.10 -64.98
CA GLU A 684 -64.67 -39.70 -65.02
C GLU A 684 -65.65 -38.84 -65.82
N ASN A 685 -65.56 -37.51 -65.68
CA ASN A 685 -66.34 -36.56 -66.48
C ASN A 685 -65.99 -36.64 -67.98
N ASP A 686 -64.70 -36.66 -68.32
CA ASP A 686 -64.21 -36.84 -69.70
C ASP A 686 -64.70 -38.18 -70.30
N ALA A 687 -64.71 -39.25 -69.50
CA ALA A 687 -65.25 -40.55 -69.89
C ALA A 687 -66.78 -40.56 -70.03
N LEU A 688 -67.51 -39.77 -69.23
CA LEU A 688 -68.95 -39.57 -69.37
C LEU A 688 -69.30 -38.75 -70.62
N TYR A 689 -68.54 -37.68 -70.93
CA TYR A 689 -68.67 -36.97 -72.21
C TYR A 689 -68.40 -37.90 -73.40
N THR A 690 -67.36 -38.73 -73.34
CA THR A 690 -67.06 -39.74 -74.37
C THR A 690 -68.19 -40.76 -74.54
N ARG A 691 -68.83 -41.19 -73.43
CA ARG A 691 -70.03 -42.06 -73.48
C ARG A 691 -71.24 -41.36 -74.08
N LEU A 692 -71.44 -40.07 -73.77
CA LEU A 692 -72.54 -39.27 -74.32
C LEU A 692 -72.39 -39.07 -75.83
N ASP A 693 -71.18 -38.77 -76.31
CA ASP A 693 -70.88 -38.57 -77.73
C ASP A 693 -71.04 -39.87 -78.55
N ASN A 694 -70.60 -41.01 -77.99
CA ASN A 694 -70.91 -42.33 -78.53
C ASN A 694 -72.42 -42.61 -78.56
N ALA A 695 -73.17 -42.27 -77.51
CA ALA A 695 -74.62 -42.48 -77.46
C ALA A 695 -75.40 -41.56 -78.42
N LEU A 696 -74.90 -40.35 -78.70
CA LEU A 696 -75.42 -39.46 -79.75
C LEU A 696 -75.13 -40.03 -81.14
N SER A 697 -73.93 -40.56 -81.37
CA SER A 697 -73.56 -41.26 -82.61
C SER A 697 -74.41 -42.51 -82.85
N GLU A 698 -74.69 -43.29 -81.79
CA GLU A 698 -75.59 -44.46 -81.81
C GLU A 698 -77.04 -44.01 -82.14
N ARG A 699 -77.54 -42.94 -81.51
CA ARG A 699 -78.85 -42.35 -81.82
C ARG A 699 -78.96 -41.93 -83.28
N ASP A 700 -77.93 -41.29 -83.82
CA ASP A 700 -77.96 -40.77 -85.19
C ASP A 700 -77.88 -41.90 -86.22
N ARG A 701 -77.07 -42.94 -85.95
CA ARG A 701 -77.07 -44.21 -86.69
C ARG A 701 -78.44 -44.91 -86.65
N LEU A 702 -79.09 -44.97 -85.48
CA LEU A 702 -80.43 -45.54 -85.33
C LEU A 702 -81.49 -44.70 -86.06
N THR A 703 -81.32 -43.37 -86.11
CA THR A 703 -82.20 -42.47 -86.86
C THR A 703 -82.07 -42.68 -88.38
N GLU A 704 -80.84 -42.91 -88.87
CA GLU A 704 -80.58 -43.31 -90.25
C GLU A 704 -81.18 -44.69 -90.58
N GLN A 705 -81.09 -45.65 -89.67
CA GLN A 705 -81.75 -46.96 -89.82
C GLN A 705 -83.29 -46.84 -89.88
N VAL A 706 -83.90 -46.00 -89.04
CA VAL A 706 -85.34 -45.71 -89.11
C VAL A 706 -85.71 -45.03 -90.43
N ALA A 707 -84.88 -44.10 -90.93
CA ALA A 707 -85.09 -43.47 -92.22
C ALA A 707 -85.05 -44.48 -93.38
N THR A 708 -84.10 -45.42 -93.38
CA THR A 708 -84.05 -46.49 -94.38
C THR A 708 -85.25 -47.44 -94.28
N PHE A 709 -85.64 -47.90 -93.08
CA PHE A 709 -86.84 -48.72 -92.93
C PHE A 709 -88.13 -47.98 -93.35
N THR A 710 -88.18 -46.65 -93.21
CA THR A 710 -89.31 -45.84 -93.70
C THR A 710 -89.33 -45.77 -95.22
N ALA A 711 -88.17 -45.70 -95.88
CA ALA A 711 -88.06 -45.78 -97.34
C ALA A 711 -88.43 -47.17 -97.88
N ASP A 712 -87.97 -48.24 -97.22
CA ASP A 712 -88.32 -49.63 -97.56
C ASP A 712 -89.84 -49.88 -97.40
N ALA A 713 -90.46 -49.33 -96.35
CA ALA A 713 -91.90 -49.40 -96.15
C ALA A 713 -92.69 -48.67 -97.25
N ALA A 714 -92.19 -47.52 -97.74
CA ALA A 714 -92.78 -46.81 -98.87
C ALA A 714 -92.62 -47.60 -100.19
N ALA A 715 -91.47 -48.23 -100.41
CA ALA A 715 -91.24 -49.13 -101.55
C ALA A 715 -92.17 -50.36 -101.49
N ALA A 716 -92.41 -50.93 -100.31
CA ALA A 716 -93.36 -52.02 -100.11
C ALA A 716 -94.82 -51.61 -100.40
N GLN A 717 -95.24 -50.39 -100.04
CA GLN A 717 -96.56 -49.86 -100.44
C GLN A 717 -96.68 -49.67 -101.95
N GLN A 718 -95.63 -49.18 -102.62
CA GLN A 718 -95.60 -49.06 -104.08
C GLN A 718 -95.74 -50.44 -104.75
N MET A 719 -95.03 -51.45 -104.22
CA MET A 719 -95.13 -52.84 -104.68
C MET A 719 -96.54 -53.42 -104.45
N GLU A 720 -97.24 -53.04 -103.38
CA GLU A 720 -98.63 -53.47 -103.15
C GLU A 720 -99.59 -52.85 -104.18
N THR A 721 -99.41 -51.57 -104.56
CA THR A 721 -100.19 -50.96 -105.65
C THR A 721 -99.92 -51.63 -107.00
N ASP A 722 -98.66 -51.99 -107.29
CA ASP A 722 -98.30 -52.70 -108.51
C ASP A 722 -98.92 -54.12 -108.53
N VAL A 723 -98.91 -54.84 -107.40
CA VAL A 723 -99.58 -56.14 -107.26
C VAL A 723 -101.09 -56.04 -107.52
N ARG A 724 -101.77 -54.97 -107.07
CA ARG A 724 -103.20 -54.77 -107.40
C ARG A 724 -103.41 -54.49 -108.89
N ALA A 725 -102.51 -53.78 -109.55
CA ALA A 725 -102.55 -53.60 -111.01
C ALA A 725 -102.35 -54.92 -111.76
N TYR A 726 -101.42 -55.78 -111.30
CA TYR A 726 -101.24 -57.12 -111.85
C TYR A 726 -102.46 -58.02 -111.60
N GLN A 727 -103.11 -57.94 -110.43
CA GLN A 727 -104.34 -58.70 -110.14
C GLN A 727 -105.51 -58.30 -111.05
N ALA A 728 -105.67 -57.01 -111.34
CA ALA A 728 -106.66 -56.55 -112.33
C ALA A 728 -106.35 -57.11 -113.74
N ARG A 729 -105.07 -57.14 -114.12
CA ARG A 729 -104.61 -57.71 -115.40
C ARG A 729 -104.78 -59.23 -115.47
N ILE A 730 -104.65 -59.94 -114.35
CA ILE A 730 -104.92 -61.38 -114.26
C ILE A 730 -106.41 -61.67 -114.48
N ALA A 731 -107.32 -60.94 -113.83
CA ALA A 731 -108.76 -61.11 -114.05
C ALA A 731 -109.20 -60.85 -115.51
N GLU A 732 -108.56 -59.88 -116.17
CA GLU A 732 -108.74 -59.61 -117.61
C GLU A 732 -108.26 -60.82 -118.45
N LEU A 733 -107.04 -61.30 -118.23
CA LEU A 733 -106.43 -62.45 -118.92
C LEU A 733 -107.12 -63.79 -118.60
N GLU A 734 -107.76 -63.96 -117.44
CA GLU A 734 -108.54 -65.15 -117.10
C GLU A 734 -109.83 -65.23 -117.93
N SER A 735 -110.46 -64.08 -118.21
CA SER A 735 -111.61 -64.02 -119.12
C SER A 735 -111.23 -64.37 -120.57
N GLU A 736 -110.03 -63.98 -121.00
CA GLU A 736 -109.50 -64.25 -122.34
C GLU A 736 -109.02 -65.72 -122.47
N ASN A 737 -108.40 -66.28 -121.43
CA ASN A 737 -108.01 -67.69 -121.39
C ASN A 737 -109.21 -68.65 -121.34
N ALA A 738 -110.34 -68.26 -120.74
CA ALA A 738 -111.57 -69.06 -120.77
C ALA A 738 -112.10 -69.28 -122.20
N ALA A 739 -111.84 -68.35 -123.14
CA ALA A 739 -112.17 -68.50 -124.55
C ALA A 739 -111.17 -69.35 -125.34
N LEU A 740 -109.91 -69.46 -124.88
CA LEU A 740 -108.83 -70.16 -125.57
C LEU A 740 -108.63 -71.60 -125.11
N HIS A 741 -108.89 -71.93 -123.84
CA HIS A 741 -108.68 -73.28 -123.29
C HIS A 741 -109.60 -74.39 -123.84
N ALA A 742 -110.55 -74.06 -124.72
CA ALA A 742 -111.29 -75.04 -125.52
C ALA A 742 -110.45 -75.67 -126.67
N ARG A 743 -109.18 -75.26 -126.85
CA ARG A 743 -108.27 -75.81 -127.87
C ARG A 743 -106.90 -76.22 -127.29
N ALA A 744 -106.71 -77.53 -127.17
CA ALA A 744 -105.47 -78.31 -127.24
C ALA A 744 -104.14 -77.70 -126.74
N GLU A 745 -103.64 -78.29 -125.65
CA GLU A 745 -102.32 -78.96 -125.55
C GLU A 745 -101.18 -78.53 -126.53
N THR A 746 -100.01 -78.14 -126.00
CA THR A 746 -98.66 -78.67 -126.40
C THR A 746 -97.47 -77.99 -125.67
N SER A 747 -96.52 -78.80 -125.15
CA SER A 747 -95.07 -78.55 -124.89
C SER A 747 -94.51 -77.34 -124.10
N ARG A 748 -94.14 -77.59 -122.82
CA ARG A 748 -92.74 -77.71 -122.30
C ARG A 748 -91.61 -76.83 -122.91
N ILE A 749 -90.93 -75.97 -122.10
CA ILE A 749 -89.47 -75.60 -122.16
C ILE A 749 -89.01 -74.82 -120.88
N VAL A 750 -87.77 -74.29 -120.75
CA VAL A 750 -87.03 -74.15 -119.45
C VAL A 750 -85.88 -73.09 -119.43
N VAL A 751 -85.34 -72.74 -118.22
CA VAL A 751 -84.07 -72.02 -117.85
C VAL A 751 -84.02 -70.47 -117.86
N PRO A 752 -83.42 -69.81 -116.82
CA PRO A 752 -82.22 -68.92 -117.00
C PRO A 752 -81.18 -68.88 -115.81
N PRO A 753 -79.91 -68.41 -116.02
CA PRO A 753 -78.90 -68.19 -114.94
C PRO A 753 -78.02 -66.87 -115.04
N LEU A 754 -77.05 -66.67 -114.10
CA LEU A 754 -75.83 -65.76 -114.14
C LEU A 754 -76.03 -64.22 -113.88
N LEU A 755 -75.06 -63.33 -113.50
CA LEU A 755 -73.56 -63.33 -113.36
C LEU A 755 -72.91 -62.14 -112.51
N HIS A 756 -71.73 -62.37 -111.85
CA HIS A 756 -70.63 -61.47 -111.27
C HIS A 756 -70.99 -60.19 -110.44
N ILE A 757 -70.15 -59.23 -109.95
CA ILE A 757 -68.76 -58.67 -110.18
C ILE A 757 -68.06 -58.21 -108.84
N GLU A 758 -66.74 -57.93 -108.88
CA GLU A 758 -65.72 -57.60 -107.82
C GLU A 758 -65.61 -56.06 -107.49
N THR A 759 -64.69 -55.37 -106.75
CA THR A 759 -63.22 -55.35 -106.37
C THR A 759 -63.00 -54.36 -105.14
N GLU A 760 -61.89 -54.06 -104.41
CA GLU A 760 -60.52 -54.56 -104.01
C GLU A 760 -59.89 -53.59 -102.93
N GLY A 761 -58.72 -53.83 -102.28
CA GLY A 761 -58.03 -52.88 -101.34
C GLY A 761 -56.78 -53.37 -100.51
N GLU A 762 -55.94 -52.46 -99.93
CA GLU A 762 -54.68 -52.75 -99.15
C GLU A 762 -54.08 -51.51 -98.35
N ILE A 763 -52.96 -51.68 -97.60
CA ILE A 763 -51.89 -50.72 -97.11
C ILE A 763 -52.04 -50.03 -95.71
N ILE A 764 -50.99 -49.74 -94.88
CA ILE A 764 -49.75 -50.46 -94.41
C ILE A 764 -49.04 -49.73 -93.18
N PRO A 765 -48.26 -50.38 -92.27
CA PRO A 765 -47.55 -49.79 -91.08
C PRO A 765 -45.98 -49.94 -91.15
N PRO A 766 -45.08 -50.05 -90.09
CA PRO A 766 -45.08 -49.88 -88.60
C PRO A 766 -43.79 -49.20 -87.94
N ARG A 767 -43.58 -49.28 -86.59
CA ARG A 767 -42.32 -49.20 -85.71
C ARG A 767 -42.01 -47.92 -84.85
N ALA A 768 -41.14 -47.89 -83.80
CA ALA A 768 -40.73 -48.82 -82.68
C ALA A 768 -39.60 -48.26 -81.72
N SER A 769 -39.45 -48.81 -80.48
CA SER A 769 -38.22 -48.91 -79.59
C SER A 769 -37.84 -47.81 -78.54
N ALA A 770 -36.85 -48.10 -77.64
CA ALA A 770 -36.59 -47.45 -76.31
C ALA A 770 -35.09 -47.44 -75.81
N VAL A 771 -34.83 -47.06 -74.52
CA VAL A 771 -33.64 -47.31 -73.61
C VAL A 771 -32.68 -46.13 -73.23
N ALA A 772 -32.20 -46.07 -71.94
CA ALA A 772 -30.89 -45.58 -71.39
C ALA A 772 -30.84 -44.51 -70.24
N GLN A 773 -29.72 -44.52 -69.48
CA GLN A 773 -29.22 -43.75 -68.29
C GLN A 773 -27.66 -43.88 -68.24
N PRO A 774 -26.83 -43.32 -67.32
CA PRO A 774 -26.84 -42.06 -66.52
C PRO A 774 -25.44 -41.32 -66.60
N ASP A 775 -24.79 -40.96 -65.45
CA ASP A 775 -23.38 -40.52 -65.21
C ASP A 775 -22.91 -39.08 -65.58
N ALA A 776 -21.87 -38.45 -64.98
CA ALA A 776 -21.18 -38.61 -63.67
C ALA A 776 -20.18 -37.45 -63.35
N PHE A 777 -19.86 -37.26 -62.06
CA PHE A 777 -18.65 -36.69 -61.39
C PHE A 777 -17.74 -35.58 -62.02
N ALA A 778 -17.40 -34.59 -61.18
CA ALA A 778 -16.07 -33.97 -61.10
C ALA A 778 -15.77 -33.47 -59.67
N VAL A 779 -14.52 -33.61 -59.20
CA VAL A 779 -14.01 -33.14 -57.89
C VAL A 779 -12.62 -32.52 -58.13
N ASP A 780 -12.28 -31.44 -57.43
CA ASP A 780 -10.95 -30.84 -57.44
C ASP A 780 -10.41 -30.63 -56.01
N LEU A 781 -9.08 -30.57 -55.86
CA LEU A 781 -8.37 -30.82 -54.60
C LEU A 781 -7.43 -29.69 -54.17
N ALA A 782 -7.38 -29.48 -52.86
CA ALA A 782 -6.79 -28.33 -52.18
C ALA A 782 -5.34 -27.96 -52.56
N ALA A 783 -5.10 -26.64 -52.69
CA ALA A 783 -3.79 -26.03 -52.50
C ALA A 783 -3.57 -25.68 -51.00
N PRO A 784 -2.33 -25.71 -50.48
CA PRO A 784 -2.07 -25.54 -49.05
C PRO A 784 -2.30 -24.11 -48.58
N THR A 785 -3.25 -23.92 -47.65
CA THR A 785 -3.56 -22.60 -47.09
C THR A 785 -2.42 -22.11 -46.19
N ARG A 786 -1.90 -20.92 -46.50
CA ARG A 786 -0.99 -20.15 -45.63
C ARG A 786 -1.66 -19.96 -44.27
N ALA A 787 -0.97 -20.28 -43.18
CA ALA A 787 -1.49 -20.11 -41.83
C ALA A 787 -1.98 -18.66 -41.63
N PRO A 788 -3.19 -18.44 -41.07
CA PRO A 788 -3.71 -17.10 -40.86
C PRO A 788 -2.80 -16.36 -39.88
N GLN A 789 -2.35 -15.16 -40.26
CA GLN A 789 -1.84 -14.22 -39.27
C GLN A 789 -2.96 -13.93 -38.29
N ALA A 790 -2.68 -14.04 -36.99
CA ALA A 790 -3.70 -13.86 -35.97
C ALA A 790 -4.33 -12.47 -36.11
N HIS A 791 -5.58 -12.42 -36.55
CA HIS A 791 -6.41 -11.24 -36.32
C HIS A 791 -6.40 -10.98 -34.81
N ALA A 792 -6.16 -9.74 -34.40
CA ALA A 792 -6.15 -9.37 -33.00
C ALA A 792 -7.53 -9.71 -32.40
N ARG A 793 -7.59 -10.79 -31.61
CA ARG A 793 -8.79 -11.18 -30.88
C ARG A 793 -9.06 -10.12 -29.82
N ASP A 794 -10.32 -9.95 -29.46
CA ASP A 794 -10.66 -9.15 -28.30
C ASP A 794 -9.96 -9.75 -27.07
N PRO A 795 -9.19 -8.97 -26.26
CA PRO A 795 -8.50 -9.50 -25.09
C PRO A 795 -9.44 -10.06 -24.01
N GLU A 796 -10.76 -9.80 -24.10
CA GLU A 796 -11.77 -10.40 -23.23
C GLU A 796 -12.41 -11.69 -23.78
N ASP A 797 -12.16 -12.07 -25.04
CA ASP A 797 -12.72 -13.28 -25.70
C ASP A 797 -12.26 -14.59 -25.03
N GLU A 798 -13.18 -15.26 -24.32
CA GLU A 798 -12.88 -16.54 -23.64
C GLU A 798 -13.11 -17.78 -24.52
N THR A 799 -13.51 -17.64 -25.79
CA THR A 799 -13.92 -18.79 -26.61
C THR A 799 -12.73 -19.77 -26.85
N PRO A 800 -12.85 -21.05 -26.44
CA PRO A 800 -11.71 -21.96 -26.44
C PRO A 800 -11.08 -22.16 -27.82
N TYR A 801 -9.74 -22.11 -27.87
CA TYR A 801 -8.97 -22.46 -29.07
C TYR A 801 -7.69 -23.20 -28.70
N GLU A 802 -7.27 -24.15 -29.53
CA GLU A 802 -6.11 -24.99 -29.28
C GLU A 802 -4.87 -24.52 -30.05
N THR A 803 -3.70 -24.65 -29.45
CA THR A 803 -2.41 -24.28 -30.03
C THR A 803 -1.38 -25.39 -29.87
N VAL A 804 -0.56 -25.59 -30.90
CA VAL A 804 0.48 -26.64 -30.91
C VAL A 804 1.64 -26.28 -29.98
N CYS A 805 2.06 -25.02 -29.99
CA CYS A 805 3.13 -24.53 -29.13
C CYS A 805 2.61 -23.84 -27.86
N PRO A 806 3.30 -24.02 -26.73
CA PRO A 806 2.94 -23.35 -25.49
C PRO A 806 3.31 -21.86 -25.52
N GLN A 807 2.83 -21.12 -24.52
CA GLN A 807 3.32 -19.80 -24.13
C GLN A 807 4.43 -19.96 -23.10
N HIS A 808 5.39 -19.04 -23.10
CA HIS A 808 6.54 -19.02 -22.19
C HIS A 808 6.10 -18.72 -20.74
N LEU A 809 5.76 -19.76 -19.97
CA LEU A 809 5.19 -19.63 -18.62
C LEU A 809 6.16 -19.03 -17.60
N SER A 810 7.47 -19.00 -17.88
CA SER A 810 8.44 -18.22 -17.09
C SER A 810 8.27 -16.69 -17.19
N ASP A 811 7.36 -16.18 -18.04
CA ASP A 811 6.91 -14.79 -17.99
C ASP A 811 6.05 -14.50 -16.74
N VAL A 812 5.42 -15.53 -16.15
CA VAL A 812 4.49 -15.41 -15.03
C VAL A 812 5.27 -15.27 -13.72
N HIS A 813 5.05 -14.20 -12.97
CA HIS A 813 5.79 -13.94 -11.74
C HIS A 813 5.66 -15.07 -10.73
N GLY A 814 6.79 -15.63 -10.29
CA GLY A 814 6.87 -16.81 -9.41
C GLY A 814 7.03 -18.16 -10.13
N ILE A 815 6.94 -18.18 -11.46
CA ILE A 815 7.34 -19.32 -12.30
C ILE A 815 8.75 -19.07 -12.86
N GLY A 816 9.61 -20.09 -12.77
CA GLY A 816 10.87 -20.16 -13.53
C GLY A 816 10.94 -21.49 -14.28
N SER A 817 11.99 -21.70 -15.08
CA SER A 817 12.08 -22.82 -16.04
C SER A 817 11.80 -24.21 -15.44
N VAL A 818 12.23 -24.46 -14.18
CA VAL A 818 11.96 -25.72 -13.46
C VAL A 818 10.48 -25.94 -13.09
N PHE A 819 9.72 -24.86 -12.93
CA PHE A 819 8.26 -24.89 -12.70
C PHE A 819 7.49 -24.88 -14.03
N GLU A 820 7.94 -24.09 -15.01
CA GLU A 820 7.44 -24.09 -16.38
C GLU A 820 7.50 -25.49 -17.02
N GLN A 821 8.64 -26.18 -16.94
CA GLN A 821 8.75 -27.54 -17.47
C GLN A 821 7.79 -28.52 -16.76
N ARG A 822 7.54 -28.37 -15.45
CA ARG A 822 6.56 -29.20 -14.72
C ARG A 822 5.12 -28.92 -15.17
N LEU A 823 4.80 -27.67 -15.50
CA LEU A 823 3.50 -27.29 -16.06
C LEU A 823 3.33 -27.89 -17.47
N TYR A 824 4.37 -27.82 -18.32
CA TYR A 824 4.39 -28.47 -19.63
C TYR A 824 4.26 -30.01 -19.53
N ASP A 825 5.01 -30.65 -18.64
CA ASP A 825 4.93 -32.11 -18.37
C ASP A 825 3.54 -32.54 -17.88
N ALA A 826 2.75 -31.61 -17.33
CA ALA A 826 1.38 -31.81 -16.86
C ALA A 826 0.28 -31.32 -17.84
N GLY A 827 0.64 -30.91 -19.06
CA GLY A 827 -0.32 -30.45 -20.08
C GLY A 827 -0.81 -29.00 -19.93
N ILE A 828 -0.21 -28.21 -19.05
CA ILE A 828 -0.49 -26.77 -18.87
C ILE A 828 0.56 -25.98 -19.65
N GLY A 829 0.16 -25.40 -20.79
CA GLY A 829 1.06 -24.68 -21.69
C GLY A 829 0.55 -23.31 -22.15
N ALA A 830 -0.53 -22.80 -21.56
CA ALA A 830 -1.04 -21.46 -21.83
C ALA A 830 -1.32 -20.71 -20.52
N TYR A 831 -1.17 -19.38 -20.53
CA TYR A 831 -1.45 -18.53 -19.38
C TYR A 831 -2.90 -18.72 -18.88
N TRP A 832 -3.83 -18.94 -19.82
CA TRP A 832 -5.23 -19.22 -19.54
C TRP A 832 -5.46 -20.57 -18.84
N GLN A 833 -4.77 -21.65 -19.27
CA GLN A 833 -4.82 -22.95 -18.58
C GLN A 833 -4.24 -22.84 -17.16
N LEU A 834 -3.11 -22.14 -17.00
CA LEU A 834 -2.48 -21.88 -15.70
C LEU A 834 -3.43 -21.11 -14.76
N TYR A 835 -4.10 -20.07 -15.27
CA TYR A 835 -5.11 -19.33 -14.51
C TYR A 835 -6.33 -20.20 -14.13
N LYS A 836 -6.89 -21.01 -15.04
CA LYS A 836 -8.07 -21.84 -14.73
C LYS A 836 -7.75 -23.07 -13.85
N THR A 837 -6.49 -23.46 -13.69
CA THR A 837 -6.10 -24.63 -12.89
C THR A 837 -6.33 -24.41 -11.38
N PRO A 838 -6.99 -25.33 -10.65
CA PRO A 838 -7.20 -25.22 -9.20
C PRO A 838 -5.89 -25.21 -8.38
N PHE A 839 -5.92 -24.53 -7.23
CA PHE A 839 -4.74 -24.34 -6.37
C PHE A 839 -4.07 -25.65 -5.94
N ASP A 840 -4.85 -26.68 -5.56
CA ASP A 840 -4.28 -27.95 -5.13
C ASP A 840 -3.64 -28.73 -6.29
N LYS A 841 -4.19 -28.61 -7.50
CA LYS A 841 -3.60 -29.21 -8.71
C LYS A 841 -2.32 -28.49 -9.12
N LEU A 842 -2.25 -27.16 -9.01
CA LEU A 842 -1.00 -26.41 -9.18
C LEU A 842 0.04 -26.81 -8.12
N ARG A 843 -0.36 -26.93 -6.84
CA ARG A 843 0.52 -27.36 -5.74
C ARG A 843 1.07 -28.77 -5.93
N GLU A 844 0.27 -29.68 -6.51
CA GLU A 844 0.67 -31.03 -6.92
C GLU A 844 1.69 -31.00 -8.08
N ILE A 845 1.35 -30.33 -9.18
CA ILE A 845 2.18 -30.26 -10.41
C ILE A 845 3.52 -29.57 -10.16
N LEU A 846 3.50 -28.40 -9.50
CA LEU A 846 4.71 -27.69 -9.09
C LEU A 846 5.49 -28.45 -8.00
N ASN A 847 4.88 -29.48 -7.39
CA ASN A 847 5.49 -30.38 -6.40
C ASN A 847 6.04 -29.63 -5.18
N VAL A 848 5.26 -28.69 -4.65
CA VAL A 848 5.69 -27.74 -3.60
C VAL A 848 5.58 -28.38 -2.21
N ARG A 849 6.74 -28.57 -1.54
CA ARG A 849 6.86 -29.32 -0.28
C ARG A 849 7.53 -28.53 0.84
N GLY A 850 7.14 -28.82 2.08
CA GLY A 850 7.68 -28.16 3.28
C GLY A 850 7.53 -26.65 3.21
N VAL A 851 8.56 -25.93 3.65
CA VAL A 851 8.65 -24.46 3.72
C VAL A 851 8.31 -23.77 2.38
N GLN A 852 8.56 -24.42 1.24
CA GLN A 852 8.21 -23.84 -0.07
C GLN A 852 6.70 -23.59 -0.24
N ARG A 853 5.83 -24.26 0.54
CA ARG A 853 4.37 -24.03 0.51
C ARG A 853 3.97 -22.66 1.04
N GLU A 854 4.82 -22.03 1.84
CA GLU A 854 4.62 -20.69 2.41
C GLU A 854 5.29 -19.61 1.54
N SER A 855 6.34 -19.96 0.78
CA SER A 855 7.06 -19.01 -0.09
C SER A 855 6.52 -18.89 -1.52
N VAL A 856 5.67 -19.81 -1.98
CA VAL A 856 5.10 -19.80 -3.36
C VAL A 856 3.66 -19.29 -3.32
N ASP A 857 3.47 -18.01 -3.64
CA ASP A 857 2.16 -17.35 -3.76
C ASP A 857 1.42 -17.82 -5.04
N LEU A 858 0.72 -18.95 -4.92
CA LEU A 858 -0.15 -19.47 -6.00
C LEU A 858 -1.27 -18.49 -6.40
N PRO A 859 -1.90 -17.71 -5.49
CA PRO A 859 -2.76 -16.58 -5.84
C PRO A 859 -2.09 -15.49 -6.70
N ALA A 860 -0.83 -15.12 -6.46
CA ALA A 860 -0.09 -14.21 -7.35
C ALA A 860 0.15 -14.83 -8.73
N ILE A 861 0.66 -16.07 -8.79
CA ILE A 861 0.89 -16.80 -10.04
C ILE A 861 -0.39 -16.85 -10.91
N ARG A 862 -1.55 -17.15 -10.31
CA ARG A 862 -2.83 -17.18 -11.06
C ARG A 862 -3.30 -15.79 -11.50
N ARG A 863 -3.13 -14.75 -10.67
CA ARG A 863 -3.46 -13.35 -11.05
C ARG A 863 -2.59 -12.87 -12.21
N ASP A 864 -1.29 -13.17 -12.15
CA ASP A 864 -0.33 -12.73 -13.16
C ASP A 864 -0.49 -13.50 -14.48
N ALA A 865 -0.82 -14.80 -14.41
CA ALA A 865 -1.24 -15.57 -15.58
C ALA A 865 -2.54 -15.02 -16.22
N LEU A 866 -3.51 -14.54 -15.42
CA LEU A 866 -4.69 -13.87 -15.98
C LEU A 866 -4.33 -12.54 -16.66
N ARG A 867 -3.44 -11.74 -16.05
CA ARG A 867 -2.93 -10.49 -16.63
C ARG A 867 -2.27 -10.75 -18.00
N LEU A 868 -1.32 -11.68 -18.05
CA LEU A 868 -0.63 -12.06 -19.30
C LEU A 868 -1.58 -12.67 -20.34
N ALA A 869 -2.62 -13.41 -19.92
CA ALA A 869 -3.64 -13.92 -20.83
C ALA A 869 -4.49 -12.80 -21.48
N LYS A 870 -4.73 -11.68 -20.78
CA LYS A 870 -5.36 -10.49 -21.37
C LYS A 870 -4.40 -9.74 -22.28
N GLU A 871 -3.20 -9.42 -21.80
CA GLU A 871 -2.18 -8.65 -22.55
C GLU A 871 -1.77 -9.31 -23.88
N THR A 872 -1.78 -10.64 -23.93
CA THR A 872 -1.43 -11.41 -25.15
C THR A 872 -2.65 -11.90 -25.96
N ALA A 873 -3.86 -11.41 -25.65
CA ALA A 873 -5.13 -11.86 -26.26
C ALA A 873 -5.26 -13.39 -26.31
N SER A 874 -4.84 -14.05 -25.23
CA SER A 874 -4.72 -15.50 -25.10
C SER A 874 -5.65 -16.09 -24.04
N LYS A 875 -6.70 -15.36 -23.63
CA LYS A 875 -7.91 -15.99 -23.10
C LYS A 875 -8.45 -17.04 -24.08
N GLY A 876 -9.14 -18.06 -23.58
CA GLY A 876 -9.58 -19.20 -24.38
C GLY A 876 -8.44 -20.14 -24.85
N ARG A 877 -7.17 -19.69 -24.88
CA ARG A 877 -6.05 -20.49 -25.39
C ARG A 877 -5.82 -21.73 -24.54
N THR A 878 -5.80 -22.86 -25.21
CA THR A 878 -5.37 -24.16 -24.71
C THR A 878 -4.15 -24.62 -25.49
N TRP A 879 -3.36 -25.49 -24.89
CA TRP A 879 -2.19 -26.10 -25.50
C TRP A 879 -2.38 -27.62 -25.61
N SER A 880 -2.04 -28.16 -26.77
CA SER A 880 -2.24 -29.56 -27.17
C SER A 880 -1.40 -30.61 -26.42
N GLY A 881 -0.60 -30.22 -25.43
CA GLY A 881 0.29 -31.13 -24.69
C GLY A 881 1.50 -31.63 -25.49
N ALA A 882 1.77 -31.08 -26.67
CA ALA A 882 2.90 -31.44 -27.53
C ALA A 882 4.24 -30.93 -26.93
N ALA A 883 4.75 -31.65 -25.93
CA ALA A 883 5.89 -31.25 -25.09
C ALA A 883 7.07 -30.67 -25.89
N PRO A 884 7.48 -29.40 -25.62
CA PRO A 884 8.47 -28.67 -26.42
C PRO A 884 9.86 -29.32 -26.37
N ASP A 885 10.79 -28.77 -27.15
CA ASP A 885 12.23 -28.99 -26.95
C ASP A 885 12.81 -27.80 -26.17
N ASP A 886 13.51 -28.10 -25.07
CA ASP A 886 14.34 -27.16 -24.32
C ASP A 886 15.37 -26.47 -25.24
N PHE A 887 15.32 -25.15 -25.37
CA PHE A 887 16.24 -24.39 -26.23
C PHE A 887 17.50 -23.85 -25.51
N GLU A 888 17.68 -24.01 -24.19
CA GLU A 888 18.92 -23.62 -23.50
C GLU A 888 20.23 -24.22 -24.12
N PRO A 889 20.25 -25.46 -24.66
CA PRO A 889 21.43 -26.03 -25.32
C PRO A 889 21.87 -25.30 -26.61
N LEU A 890 21.07 -24.37 -27.14
CA LEU A 890 21.36 -23.60 -28.35
C LEU A 890 22.16 -22.34 -27.97
N LYS A 891 23.49 -22.43 -27.94
CA LYS A 891 24.36 -21.32 -27.51
C LYS A 891 23.97 -19.96 -28.12
N GLY A 892 23.62 -19.01 -27.25
CA GLY A 892 23.19 -17.65 -27.63
C GLY A 892 21.68 -17.48 -27.77
N MET A 893 20.90 -18.57 -27.76
CA MET A 893 19.48 -18.53 -27.43
C MET A 893 19.35 -18.19 -25.94
N GLY A 894 18.36 -17.37 -25.64
CA GLY A 894 17.90 -17.07 -24.29
C GLY A 894 16.41 -16.75 -24.35
N ALA A 895 15.76 -16.66 -23.19
CA ALA A 895 14.29 -16.55 -23.05
C ALA A 895 13.62 -15.60 -24.06
N THR A 896 14.19 -14.41 -24.32
CA THR A 896 13.64 -13.43 -25.29
C THR A 896 13.59 -13.94 -26.74
N PHE A 897 14.53 -14.80 -27.15
CA PHE A 897 14.50 -15.46 -28.46
C PHE A 897 13.61 -16.69 -28.46
N GLU A 898 13.65 -17.49 -27.39
CA GLU A 898 12.80 -18.68 -27.23
C GLU A 898 11.31 -18.31 -27.24
N LYS A 899 10.91 -17.30 -26.47
CA LYS A 899 9.57 -16.72 -26.49
C LYS A 899 9.14 -16.31 -27.90
N ARG A 900 9.96 -15.53 -28.63
CA ARG A 900 9.65 -15.11 -30.01
C ARG A 900 9.47 -16.29 -30.97
N LEU A 901 10.21 -17.38 -30.76
CA LEU A 901 10.05 -18.61 -31.54
C LEU A 901 8.77 -19.35 -31.16
N TYR A 902 8.43 -19.47 -29.87
CA TYR A 902 7.19 -20.10 -29.41
C TYR A 902 5.95 -19.32 -29.87
N ASP A 903 5.98 -17.99 -29.80
CA ASP A 903 4.94 -17.09 -30.31
C ASP A 903 4.75 -17.24 -31.84
N ALA A 904 5.83 -17.58 -32.57
CA ALA A 904 5.81 -17.91 -34.00
C ALA A 904 5.52 -19.40 -34.32
N GLY A 905 5.20 -20.23 -33.33
CA GLY A 905 4.89 -21.66 -33.53
C GLY A 905 6.11 -22.59 -33.69
N ILE A 906 7.30 -22.14 -33.29
CA ILE A 906 8.56 -22.89 -33.35
C ILE A 906 8.99 -23.29 -31.93
N CYS A 907 8.39 -24.35 -31.39
CA CYS A 907 8.66 -24.87 -30.04
C CYS A 907 9.35 -26.27 -30.03
N THR A 908 9.91 -26.70 -31.17
CA THR A 908 10.68 -27.96 -31.26
C THR A 908 11.97 -27.77 -32.06
N TYR A 909 12.99 -28.57 -31.75
CA TYR A 909 14.21 -28.64 -32.55
C TYR A 909 13.92 -29.06 -34.00
N ALA A 910 12.85 -29.84 -34.24
CA ALA A 910 12.44 -30.26 -35.57
C ALA A 910 11.89 -29.07 -36.39
N ALA A 911 11.03 -28.24 -35.79
CA ALA A 911 10.56 -27.00 -36.41
C ALA A 911 11.73 -26.03 -36.66
N LEU A 912 12.56 -25.78 -35.64
CA LEU A 912 13.72 -24.87 -35.74
C LEU A 912 14.80 -25.39 -36.72
N ALA A 913 14.87 -26.69 -36.95
CA ALA A 913 15.71 -27.30 -37.98
C ALA A 913 15.13 -27.14 -39.40
N ALA A 914 13.81 -27.02 -39.55
CA ALA A 914 13.16 -26.79 -40.84
C ALA A 914 13.23 -25.32 -41.26
N SER A 915 13.17 -24.38 -40.31
CA SER A 915 13.26 -22.94 -40.55
C SER A 915 14.55 -22.52 -41.27
N THR A 916 14.42 -21.50 -42.11
CA THR A 916 15.52 -20.80 -42.78
C THR A 916 16.05 -19.66 -41.91
N PRO A 917 17.31 -19.21 -42.12
CA PRO A 917 17.85 -18.05 -41.41
C PRO A 917 17.03 -16.76 -41.62
N ALA A 918 16.39 -16.60 -42.77
CA ALA A 918 15.57 -15.42 -43.10
C ALA A 918 14.22 -15.43 -42.36
N GLU A 919 13.60 -16.59 -42.18
CA GLU A 919 12.39 -16.72 -41.35
C GLU A 919 12.71 -16.45 -39.87
N LEU A 920 13.82 -16.98 -39.36
CA LEU A 920 14.26 -16.71 -37.99
C LEU A 920 14.62 -15.23 -37.79
N GLU A 921 15.25 -14.59 -38.78
CA GLU A 921 15.51 -13.14 -38.77
C GLU A 921 14.23 -12.30 -38.78
N ALA A 922 13.22 -12.71 -39.56
CA ALA A 922 11.91 -12.05 -39.59
C ALA A 922 11.12 -12.21 -38.29
N ILE A 923 11.16 -13.40 -37.67
CA ILE A 923 10.49 -13.70 -36.39
C ILE A 923 11.16 -12.96 -35.22
N ILE A 924 12.49 -12.90 -35.22
CA ILE A 924 13.26 -12.30 -34.12
C ILE A 924 13.38 -10.79 -34.26
N GLY A 925 13.35 -10.26 -35.49
CA GLY A 925 13.42 -8.83 -35.79
C GLY A 925 14.85 -8.34 -35.99
N THR A 926 15.04 -7.46 -36.97
CA THR A 926 16.35 -7.01 -37.47
C THR A 926 17.06 -5.96 -36.62
N GLU A 927 16.39 -5.41 -35.61
CA GLU A 927 16.76 -4.15 -34.94
C GLU A 927 17.65 -4.32 -33.69
N MET A 928 17.97 -5.56 -33.29
CA MET A 928 18.86 -5.82 -32.16
C MET A 928 20.34 -5.59 -32.53
N MET A 929 21.09 -4.89 -31.67
CA MET A 929 22.51 -4.54 -31.89
C MET A 929 23.48 -5.72 -32.14
N ARG A 930 23.03 -6.97 -31.94
CA ARG A 930 23.85 -8.17 -32.13
C ARG A 930 23.01 -9.31 -32.70
N LYS A 931 23.00 -9.44 -34.04
CA LYS A 931 22.31 -10.54 -34.73
C LYS A 931 22.83 -11.90 -34.25
N PRO A 932 21.97 -12.83 -33.81
CA PRO A 932 22.39 -14.19 -33.46
C PRO A 932 22.84 -15.01 -34.67
N ASP A 933 23.66 -16.04 -34.44
CA ASP A 933 24.02 -17.00 -35.49
C ASP A 933 22.90 -18.03 -35.71
N PHE A 934 21.88 -17.62 -36.46
CA PHE A 934 20.75 -18.47 -36.86
C PHE A 934 21.22 -19.75 -37.57
N LYS A 935 22.37 -19.74 -38.26
CA LYS A 935 22.92 -20.92 -38.95
C LYS A 935 23.51 -21.91 -37.95
N ALA A 936 24.20 -21.45 -36.91
CA ALA A 936 24.64 -22.30 -35.81
C ALA A 936 23.46 -22.88 -35.01
N TRP A 937 22.39 -22.12 -34.81
CA TRP A 937 21.15 -22.61 -34.19
C TRP A 937 20.49 -23.71 -35.02
N ILE A 938 20.18 -23.46 -36.30
CA ILE A 938 19.59 -24.47 -37.20
C ILE A 938 20.47 -25.74 -37.27
N THR A 939 21.80 -25.58 -37.32
CA THR A 939 22.74 -26.72 -37.33
C THR A 939 22.71 -27.50 -36.01
N THR A 940 22.58 -26.82 -34.88
CA THR A 940 22.52 -27.45 -33.56
C THR A 940 21.15 -28.11 -33.33
N ALA A 941 20.06 -27.46 -33.73
CA ALA A 941 18.71 -28.00 -33.72
C ALA A 941 18.61 -29.28 -34.57
N LYS A 942 19.20 -29.31 -35.78
CA LYS A 942 19.29 -30.54 -36.61
C LYS A 942 19.96 -31.70 -35.86
N ARG A 943 21.05 -31.43 -35.15
CA ARG A 943 21.78 -32.43 -34.34
C ARG A 943 20.95 -32.89 -33.13
N LEU A 944 20.22 -31.99 -32.48
CA LEU A 944 19.42 -32.30 -31.29
C LEU A 944 18.11 -33.02 -31.66
N ALA A 945 17.43 -32.62 -32.74
CA ALA A 945 16.29 -33.33 -33.32
C ALA A 945 16.67 -34.77 -33.71
N ALA A 946 17.81 -34.96 -34.39
CA ALA A 946 18.32 -36.29 -34.71
C ALA A 946 18.60 -37.13 -33.44
N LYS A 947 19.10 -36.51 -32.36
CA LYS A 947 19.31 -37.16 -31.06
C LYS A 947 17.98 -37.53 -30.36
N ARG A 948 16.95 -36.65 -30.39
CA ARG A 948 15.59 -36.93 -29.86
C ARG A 948 14.92 -38.06 -30.65
N ALA A 949 15.05 -38.08 -31.98
CA ALA A 949 14.58 -39.18 -32.82
C ALA A 949 15.29 -40.52 -32.52
N GLN A 950 16.62 -40.51 -32.36
CA GLN A 950 17.38 -41.71 -31.97
C GLN A 950 17.05 -42.20 -30.55
N ALA A 951 16.69 -41.30 -29.63
CA ALA A 951 16.23 -41.66 -28.29
C ALA A 951 14.83 -42.30 -28.34
N ALA A 952 13.89 -41.71 -29.09
CA ALA A 952 12.55 -42.25 -29.29
C ALA A 952 12.55 -43.62 -29.99
N ALA A 953 13.45 -43.83 -30.96
CA ALA A 953 13.62 -45.10 -31.66
C ALA A 953 14.27 -46.23 -30.81
N LYS A 954 14.69 -45.94 -29.57
CA LYS A 954 15.38 -46.91 -28.69
C LYS A 954 14.37 -47.55 -27.73
N PRO A 955 13.92 -48.81 -27.97
CA PRO A 955 12.83 -49.40 -27.20
C PRO A 955 13.16 -49.48 -25.71
N ALA A 956 12.20 -49.10 -24.88
CA ALA A 956 12.36 -49.00 -23.43
C ALA A 956 12.76 -50.35 -22.82
N ARG A 957 14.03 -50.44 -22.38
CA ARG A 957 14.61 -51.66 -21.82
C ARG A 957 13.97 -51.93 -20.46
N LYS A 958 12.94 -52.80 -20.43
CA LYS A 958 12.19 -53.18 -19.21
C LYS A 958 13.15 -53.45 -18.04
N LYS A 959 13.17 -52.55 -17.07
CA LYS A 959 13.75 -52.84 -15.75
C LYS A 959 12.75 -53.70 -14.98
N LYS A 960 13.27 -54.70 -14.28
CA LYS A 960 12.59 -55.33 -13.14
C LYS A 960 12.75 -54.44 -11.91
#